data_AF-A0A1G1NDU5-F1
#
_entry.id   AF-A0A1G1NDU5-F1
#
_cell.length_a   1.000
_cell.length_b   1.000
_cell.length_c   1.000
_cell.angle_alpha   90.00
_cell.angle_beta   90.00
_cell.angle_gamma   90.00
#
_symmetry.space_group_name_H-M   'P 1'
#
loop_
_entity.id
_entity.type
_entity.pdbx_description
1 polymer ?
#
loop_
_entity_poly.entity_id
_entity_poly.type
_entity_poly.pdbx_seq_one_letter_code
_entity_poly.pdbx_strand_id
1 'polypeptide(L)'
;MENHNDLRQLISVYHDGEATAAESKIVEQHIQECAECKKYLQELQKLSSSLKEWNAENLSLDLEQKINKRFLDLKSKEESHMKSNISVVTIGATGVALILFAVVLHNNMLQPAGHQQIAKLNESIHSGIKAAQGSRTEVSQLAQNKKEDVIARELAKVKSSVSGLTAERGKDQLALKSATDSIGDKFSPGNQAIVAGKGATIQYEPYYLSTNYDLKDQMNFEVAGKNSDVERRIISGAPPLAAQKMVMGKQATQYAREYWGGGGVDELTVNYPQYYYEQPLNTEEYGRTLENNFFDAKADPLSTFSIDVDTASYSNVRRFLTQGQLPPSDAVRIEEMINYFTYDYPQPSWGQPFSITMEAAPCPWNPQNNLVLIGLQGKNLQHDRLPASNLVFLIDVSGSMAQANKLPLVQESFRMLVNSLRSEDRVSIVVYAGSAGLVLDSTSGDQKSLILSAIDRLQAGGSTAGGQGIQLAYQVAQRSFIRGGNNRVILATDGDFNVGISSDNDLVNLIEEKRNQGVFLTVLGFGMGNYKDSKMEKLADKGNGNYAYIDTNQEAHKVMVQELGTMLFPIAKDVKIQVEFNPAHVKSYRLVGYENRVLAKEDFNDDTKDAGELGAGHSVTAFYEIVPASLYQPFVDDTRKVDPLKYQEVKVKSNAELMTVKLRYKDPNGSVSRLLSRTLIPNQVGWSYVSNNFKFASAVAEFGLLLKNSPHRGSANYHNATQRAQGAIGNDPWGYRGEFLRLVDRAASLSGNNYYIPPEPVPFYQGSQNPILFKGGR
;
A
#
# COMPACT_ATOMS: atom_id res chain seq x y z
N MET A 1 38.68 4.96 16.78
CA MET A 1 37.54 4.35 16.08
C MET A 1 37.22 3.06 16.82
N GLU A 2 36.17 3.05 17.63
CA GLU A 2 35.85 1.91 18.52
C GLU A 2 34.70 1.02 17.99
N ASN A 3 34.19 1.28 16.77
CA ASN A 3 33.11 0.50 16.16
C ASN A 3 33.60 -0.21 14.89
N HIS A 4 33.35 -1.53 14.81
CA HIS A 4 33.67 -2.37 13.64
C HIS A 4 33.05 -1.85 12.34
N ASN A 5 31.87 -1.19 12.40
CA ASN A 5 31.21 -0.66 11.22
C ASN A 5 31.96 0.49 10.55
N ASP A 6 32.57 1.39 11.33
CA ASP A 6 33.36 2.51 10.80
C ASP A 6 34.68 2.01 10.18
N LEU A 7 35.26 0.95 10.79
CA LEU A 7 36.46 0.29 10.28
C LEU A 7 36.20 -0.52 9.01
N ARG A 8 35.02 -1.12 8.83
CA ARG A 8 34.65 -1.82 7.58
C ARG A 8 34.61 -0.87 6.38
N GLN A 9 34.17 0.38 6.56
CA GLN A 9 34.23 1.39 5.51
C GLN A 9 35.68 1.70 5.14
N LEU A 10 36.53 1.91 6.14
CA LEU A 10 37.96 2.20 5.92
C LEU A 10 38.70 1.01 5.29
N ILE A 11 38.33 -0.24 5.64
CA ILE A 11 38.87 -1.46 5.03
C ILE A 11 38.48 -1.58 3.55
N SER A 12 37.27 -1.16 3.16
CA SER A 12 36.88 -1.11 1.76
C SER A 12 37.73 -0.11 0.97
N VAL A 13 37.88 1.11 1.51
CA VAL A 13 38.71 2.16 0.92
C VAL A 13 40.19 1.72 0.82
N TYR A 14 40.69 0.99 1.81
CA TYR A 14 42.01 0.37 1.78
C TYR A 14 42.14 -0.72 0.72
N HIS A 15 41.16 -1.62 0.60
CA HIS A 15 41.13 -2.68 -0.41
C HIS A 15 41.13 -2.12 -1.84
N ASP A 16 40.42 -1.02 -2.07
CA ASP A 16 40.28 -0.38 -3.37
C ASP A 16 41.49 0.52 -3.73
N GLY A 17 42.45 0.65 -2.81
CA GLY A 17 43.68 1.43 -3.00
C GLY A 17 43.51 2.95 -2.86
N GLU A 18 42.36 3.38 -2.30
CA GLU A 18 41.99 4.79 -2.15
C GLU A 18 42.32 5.36 -0.76
N ALA A 19 42.80 4.52 0.16
CA ALA A 19 43.18 4.97 1.51
C ALA A 19 44.46 5.80 1.49
N THR A 20 44.48 6.88 2.28
CA THR A 20 45.71 7.64 2.52
C THR A 20 46.72 6.79 3.30
N ALA A 21 48.01 7.15 3.25
CA ALA A 21 49.06 6.42 3.98
C ALA A 21 48.79 6.33 5.51
N ALA A 22 48.11 7.32 6.09
CA ALA A 22 47.72 7.30 7.51
C ALA A 22 46.58 6.30 7.76
N GLU A 23 45.58 6.24 6.87
CA GLU A 23 44.45 5.33 6.96
C GLU A 23 44.84 3.88 6.70
N SER A 24 45.71 3.65 5.71
CA SER A 24 46.29 2.33 5.42
C SER A 24 47.01 1.77 6.65
N LYS A 25 47.78 2.61 7.36
CA LYS A 25 48.46 2.19 8.59
C LYS A 25 47.48 1.84 9.72
N ILE A 26 46.36 2.57 9.84
CA ILE A 26 45.30 2.25 10.81
C ILE A 26 44.65 0.91 10.49
N VAL A 27 44.33 0.65 9.22
CA VAL A 27 43.75 -0.61 8.77
C VAL A 27 44.72 -1.76 8.99
N GLU A 28 45.97 -1.63 8.56
CA GLU A 28 47.02 -2.66 8.70
C GLU A 28 47.29 -3.02 10.16
N GLN A 29 47.31 -2.04 11.06
CA GLN A 29 47.47 -2.28 12.49
C GLN A 29 46.22 -2.97 13.07
N HIS A 30 45.01 -2.53 12.70
CA HIS A 30 43.78 -3.09 13.23
C HIS A 30 43.50 -4.53 12.79
N ILE A 31 43.76 -4.88 11.52
CA ILE A 31 43.52 -6.25 11.01
C ILE A 31 44.50 -7.29 11.58
N GLN A 32 45.61 -6.86 12.21
CA GLN A 32 46.48 -7.76 12.97
C GLN A 32 45.86 -8.18 14.31
N GLU A 33 45.02 -7.33 14.89
CA GLU A 33 44.45 -7.52 16.23
C GLU A 33 42.97 -7.95 16.20
N CYS A 34 42.26 -7.73 15.07
CA CYS A 34 40.84 -8.07 14.91
C CYS A 34 40.60 -9.16 13.85
N ALA A 35 40.20 -10.35 14.29
CA ALA A 35 39.89 -11.48 13.41
C ALA A 35 38.69 -11.23 12.48
N GLU A 36 37.68 -10.48 12.94
CA GLU A 36 36.47 -10.18 12.18
C GLU A 36 36.76 -9.24 10.99
N CYS A 37 37.49 -8.15 11.24
CA CYS A 37 37.90 -7.20 10.22
C CYS A 37 38.88 -7.81 9.20
N LYS A 38 39.76 -8.72 9.66
CA LYS A 38 40.63 -9.51 8.77
C LYS A 38 39.82 -10.43 7.85
N LYS A 39 38.79 -11.09 8.38
CA LYS A 39 37.88 -11.93 7.59
C LYS A 39 37.12 -11.11 6.53
N TYR A 40 36.65 -9.92 6.91
CA TYR A 40 35.98 -9.00 5.97
C TYR A 40 36.90 -8.59 4.79
N LEU A 41 38.17 -8.26 5.06
CA LEU A 41 39.15 -7.98 4.00
C LEU A 41 39.38 -9.19 3.07
N GLN A 42 39.44 -10.40 3.62
CA GLN A 42 39.58 -11.64 2.83
C GLN A 42 38.35 -11.91 1.96
N GLU A 43 37.15 -11.61 2.45
CA GLU A 43 35.91 -11.72 1.68
C GLU A 43 35.87 -10.73 0.52
N LEU A 44 36.31 -9.48 0.71
CA LEU A 44 36.46 -8.50 -0.37
C LEU A 44 37.46 -8.95 -1.44
N GLN A 45 38.61 -9.49 -1.03
CA GLN A 45 39.61 -10.03 -1.96
C GLN A 45 39.06 -11.21 -2.78
N LYS A 46 38.30 -12.10 -2.15
CA LYS A 46 37.66 -13.25 -2.82
C LYS A 46 36.54 -12.81 -3.78
N LEU A 47 35.77 -11.79 -3.42
CA LEU A 47 34.78 -11.20 -4.30
C LEU A 47 35.43 -10.55 -5.52
N SER A 48 36.50 -9.78 -5.32
CA SER A 48 37.29 -9.13 -6.37
C SER A 48 37.90 -10.15 -7.34
N SER A 49 38.44 -11.26 -6.83
CA SER A 49 38.95 -12.34 -7.69
C SER A 49 37.83 -13.04 -8.47
N SER A 50 36.69 -13.31 -7.84
CA SER A 50 35.53 -13.93 -8.50
C SER A 50 34.95 -13.05 -9.61
N LEU A 51 34.96 -11.72 -9.40
CA LEU A 51 34.55 -10.73 -10.41
C LEU A 51 35.55 -10.63 -11.57
N LYS A 52 36.85 -10.84 -11.32
CA LYS A 52 37.88 -10.88 -12.38
C LYS A 52 37.81 -12.13 -13.24
N GLU A 53 37.31 -13.25 -12.70
CA GLU A 53 37.08 -14.51 -13.44
C GLU A 53 35.75 -14.52 -14.23
N TRP A 54 34.91 -13.49 -14.08
CA TRP A 54 33.62 -13.40 -14.75
C TRP A 54 33.78 -12.92 -16.21
N ASN A 55 33.53 -13.82 -17.17
CA ASN A 55 33.47 -13.50 -18.60
C ASN A 55 32.06 -13.00 -19.00
N ALA A 56 31.97 -11.72 -19.34
CA ALA A 56 30.74 -11.05 -19.76
C ALA A 56 30.50 -11.20 -21.27
N GLU A 57 30.02 -12.36 -21.71
CA GLU A 57 29.61 -12.54 -23.11
C GLU A 57 28.11 -12.29 -23.37
N ASN A 58 27.32 -11.86 -22.38
CA ASN A 58 25.92 -11.48 -22.60
C ASN A 58 25.45 -10.42 -21.59
N LEU A 59 25.77 -9.15 -21.83
CA LEU A 59 24.94 -8.07 -21.29
C LEU A 59 23.78 -7.82 -22.26
N SER A 60 22.55 -8.11 -21.84
CA SER A 60 21.37 -7.84 -22.65
C SER A 60 21.07 -6.34 -22.71
N LEU A 61 20.57 -5.87 -23.85
CA LEU A 61 20.07 -4.50 -24.06
C LEU A 61 19.10 -4.01 -22.96
N ASP A 62 18.44 -4.94 -22.29
CA ASP A 62 17.51 -4.71 -21.18
C ASP A 62 18.22 -4.13 -19.93
N LEU A 63 19.45 -4.55 -19.63
CA LEU A 63 20.20 -4.02 -18.49
C LEU A 63 20.67 -2.58 -18.73
N GLU A 64 21.08 -2.27 -19.96
CA GLU A 64 21.50 -0.93 -20.38
C GLU A 64 20.33 0.06 -20.34
N GLN A 65 19.13 -0.38 -20.75
CA GLN A 65 17.90 0.40 -20.65
C GLN A 65 17.46 0.62 -19.20
N LYS A 66 17.61 -0.38 -18.33
CA LYS A 66 17.30 -0.26 -16.89
C LYS A 66 18.24 0.73 -16.18
N ILE A 67 19.52 0.76 -16.55
CA ILE A 67 20.49 1.72 -16.00
C ILE A 67 20.15 3.15 -16.46
N ASN A 68 19.87 3.33 -17.75
CA ASN A 68 19.49 4.64 -18.29
C ASN A 68 18.16 5.17 -17.72
N LYS A 69 17.18 4.29 -17.52
CA LYS A 69 15.91 4.64 -16.86
C LYS A 69 16.14 5.11 -15.42
N ARG A 70 16.99 4.40 -14.67
CA ARG A 70 17.31 4.74 -13.28
C ARG A 70 18.10 6.06 -13.16
N PHE A 71 18.91 6.38 -14.17
CA PHE A 71 19.62 7.66 -14.26
C PHE A 71 18.67 8.85 -14.49
N LEU A 72 17.66 8.67 -15.35
CA LEU A 72 16.62 9.67 -15.61
C LEU A 72 15.71 9.89 -14.39
N ASP A 73 15.35 8.81 -13.68
CA ASP A 73 14.56 8.89 -12.45
C ASP A 73 15.29 9.67 -11.34
N LEU A 74 16.61 9.52 -11.23
CA LEU A 74 17.43 10.28 -10.27
C LEU A 74 17.52 11.76 -10.65
N LYS A 75 17.66 12.07 -11.94
CA LYS A 75 17.66 13.45 -12.44
C LYS A 75 16.32 14.16 -12.19
N SER A 76 15.21 13.44 -12.30
CA SER A 76 13.87 13.99 -11.99
C SER A 76 13.66 14.28 -10.50
N LYS A 77 14.35 13.56 -9.62
CA LYS A 77 14.31 13.78 -8.16
C LYS A 77 15.13 14.99 -7.70
N GLU A 78 16.13 15.42 -8.47
CA GLU A 78 16.89 16.64 -8.19
C GLU A 78 16.08 17.92 -8.46
N GLU A 79 15.18 17.91 -9.44
CA GLU A 79 14.35 19.09 -9.75
C GLU A 79 13.22 19.33 -8.72
N SER A 80 12.84 18.32 -7.93
CA SER A 80 11.74 18.43 -6.93
C SER A 80 12.19 18.62 -5.48
N HIS A 81 13.49 18.46 -5.16
CA HIS A 81 14.00 18.55 -3.79
C HIS A 81 15.25 19.42 -3.66
N MET A 82 15.05 20.74 -3.70
CA MET A 82 16.08 21.70 -3.29
C MET A 82 15.67 22.39 -1.99
N LYS A 83 15.78 21.65 -0.87
CA LYS A 83 15.96 22.17 0.50
C LYS A 83 16.39 21.02 1.43
N SER A 84 17.53 21.25 2.10
CA SER A 84 18.19 20.44 3.16
C SER A 84 18.57 18.99 2.84
N ASN A 85 19.85 18.77 2.49
CA ASN A 85 20.79 17.90 3.22
C ASN A 85 22.03 17.62 2.34
N ILE A 86 23.18 18.16 2.74
CA ILE A 86 24.46 18.09 2.00
C ILE A 86 25.14 16.70 2.13
N SER A 87 24.63 15.79 2.96
CA SER A 87 25.29 14.50 3.20
C SER A 87 24.95 13.36 2.22
N VAL A 88 23.97 13.54 1.31
CA VAL A 88 23.57 12.48 0.35
C VAL A 88 24.30 12.62 -1.00
N VAL A 89 24.88 13.79 -1.29
CA VAL A 89 25.44 14.12 -2.61
C VAL A 89 26.83 13.50 -2.85
N THR A 90 27.56 13.08 -1.81
CA THR A 90 28.91 12.53 -1.95
C THR A 90 28.95 11.02 -2.23
N ILE A 91 27.84 10.29 -2.05
CA ILE A 91 27.81 8.82 -2.20
C ILE A 91 27.39 8.41 -3.62
N GLY A 92 26.57 9.21 -4.30
CA GLY A 92 26.12 8.92 -5.67
C GLY A 92 27.14 9.29 -6.76
N ALA A 93 27.87 10.39 -6.60
CA ALA A 93 28.80 10.87 -7.64
C ALA A 93 30.09 10.04 -7.73
N THR A 94 30.54 9.47 -6.61
CA THR A 94 31.82 8.73 -6.51
C THR A 94 31.69 7.31 -7.09
N GLY A 95 30.55 6.65 -6.87
CA GLY A 95 30.27 5.33 -7.46
C GLY A 95 30.07 5.37 -8.99
N VAL A 96 29.46 6.43 -9.51
CA VAL A 96 29.29 6.63 -10.97
C VAL A 96 30.62 6.99 -11.64
N ALA A 97 31.48 7.77 -10.96
CA ALA A 97 32.82 8.08 -11.44
C ALA A 97 33.73 6.84 -11.50
N LEU A 98 33.66 5.94 -10.52
CA LEU A 98 34.42 4.67 -10.51
C LEU A 98 33.98 3.71 -11.62
N ILE A 99 32.67 3.63 -11.89
CA ILE A 99 32.12 2.81 -12.98
C ILE A 99 32.52 3.41 -14.35
N LEU A 100 32.47 4.73 -14.50
CA LEU A 100 32.95 5.41 -15.72
C LEU A 100 34.46 5.27 -15.91
N PHE A 101 35.26 5.30 -14.83
CA PHE A 101 36.71 5.10 -14.88
C PHE A 101 37.08 3.67 -15.28
N ALA A 102 36.32 2.67 -14.80
CA ALA A 102 36.46 1.27 -15.21
C ALA A 102 36.10 1.05 -16.69
N VAL A 103 35.06 1.72 -17.19
CA VAL A 103 34.66 1.68 -18.61
C VAL A 103 35.70 2.36 -19.52
N VAL A 104 36.30 3.47 -19.07
CA VAL A 104 37.36 4.19 -19.80
C VAL A 104 38.69 3.41 -19.81
N LEU A 105 39.05 2.73 -18.71
CA LEU A 105 40.21 1.84 -18.66
C LEU A 105 40.04 0.61 -19.57
N HIS A 106 38.82 0.10 -19.70
CA HIS A 106 38.52 -1.04 -20.58
C HIS A 106 38.54 -0.66 -22.08
N ASN A 107 37.98 0.50 -22.45
CA ASN A 107 37.97 0.97 -23.84
C ASN A 107 39.36 1.40 -24.37
N ASN A 108 40.35 1.60 -23.51
CA ASN A 108 41.73 1.91 -23.92
C ASN A 108 42.54 0.70 -24.42
N MET A 109 42.02 -0.52 -24.26
CA MET A 109 42.79 -1.74 -24.57
C MET A 109 42.38 -2.44 -25.88
N LEU A 110 41.30 -2.04 -26.55
CA LEU A 110 40.82 -2.74 -27.74
C LEU A 110 40.34 -1.79 -28.85
N GLN A 111 41.14 -1.75 -29.92
CA GLN A 111 40.88 -1.32 -31.30
C GLN A 111 41.23 0.12 -31.75
N PRO A 112 41.92 0.32 -32.91
CA PRO A 112 42.46 1.63 -33.34
C PRO A 112 41.52 2.49 -34.20
N ALA A 113 40.22 2.18 -34.30
CA ALA A 113 39.33 2.80 -35.30
C ALA A 113 38.35 3.88 -34.75
N GLY A 114 38.61 4.45 -33.57
CA GLY A 114 37.68 5.38 -32.89
C GLY A 114 38.16 6.82 -32.69
N HIS A 115 39.29 7.23 -33.28
CA HIS A 115 40.00 8.45 -32.84
C HIS A 115 39.28 9.79 -33.07
N GLN A 116 38.29 9.90 -33.97
CA GLN A 116 37.53 11.16 -34.15
C GLN A 116 36.28 11.30 -33.26
N GLN A 117 35.66 10.20 -32.83
CA GLN A 117 34.52 10.26 -31.88
C GLN A 117 35.01 10.34 -30.42
N ILE A 118 36.14 9.71 -30.11
CA ILE A 118 36.75 9.75 -28.78
C ILE A 118 37.31 11.14 -28.47
N ALA A 119 37.86 11.88 -29.46
CA ALA A 119 38.32 13.25 -29.28
C ALA A 119 37.17 14.24 -28.95
N LYS A 120 36.02 14.10 -29.63
CA LYS A 120 34.82 14.92 -29.36
C LYS A 120 34.22 14.61 -27.99
N LEU A 121 34.24 13.34 -27.57
CA LEU A 121 33.76 12.93 -26.26
C LEU A 121 34.68 13.44 -25.14
N ASN A 122 36.00 13.40 -25.34
CA ASN A 122 36.97 13.95 -24.38
C ASN A 122 36.86 15.48 -24.25
N GLU A 123 36.61 16.22 -25.33
CA GLU A 123 36.35 17.67 -25.27
C GLU A 123 35.05 17.99 -24.50
N SER A 124 33.98 17.21 -24.69
CA SER A 124 32.73 17.36 -23.93
C SER A 124 32.88 17.01 -22.45
N ILE A 125 33.70 16.01 -22.12
CA ILE A 125 33.97 15.61 -20.73
C ILE A 125 34.87 16.66 -20.05
N HIS A 126 35.90 17.18 -20.72
CA HIS A 126 36.74 18.25 -20.17
C HIS A 126 35.98 19.57 -20.01
N SER A 127 35.06 19.91 -20.91
CA SER A 127 34.20 21.09 -20.75
C SER A 127 33.20 20.94 -19.61
N GLY A 128 32.63 19.74 -19.42
CA GLY A 128 31.77 19.40 -18.29
C GLY A 128 32.49 19.42 -16.93
N ILE A 129 33.73 18.92 -16.87
CA ILE A 129 34.56 18.96 -15.67
C ILE A 129 34.98 20.40 -15.33
N LYS A 130 35.34 21.23 -16.33
CA LYS A 130 35.62 22.66 -16.11
C LYS A 130 34.38 23.44 -15.66
N ALA A 131 33.20 23.12 -16.19
CA ALA A 131 31.93 23.72 -15.76
C ALA A 131 31.60 23.33 -14.30
N ALA A 132 31.80 22.06 -13.93
CA ALA A 132 31.60 21.57 -12.57
C ALA A 132 32.63 22.14 -11.56
N GLN A 133 33.87 22.36 -11.99
CA GLN A 133 34.91 22.98 -11.15
C GLN A 133 34.69 24.51 -10.99
N GLY A 134 34.24 25.21 -12.03
CA GLY A 134 33.84 26.62 -11.95
C GLY A 134 32.66 26.85 -11.00
N SER A 135 31.68 25.94 -11.01
CA SER A 135 30.54 25.98 -10.07
C SER A 135 30.92 25.69 -8.61
N ARG A 136 32.11 25.13 -8.34
CA ARG A 136 32.60 24.91 -6.96
C ARG A 136 33.27 26.15 -6.36
N THR A 137 33.78 27.06 -7.19
CA THR A 137 34.39 28.32 -6.72
C THR A 137 33.38 29.48 -6.66
N GLU A 138 32.33 29.46 -7.48
CA GLU A 138 31.28 30.50 -7.42
C GLU A 138 30.24 30.24 -6.31
N VAL A 139 29.99 28.99 -5.90
CA VAL A 139 28.98 28.68 -4.86
C VAL A 139 29.51 28.90 -3.43
N SER A 140 30.82 28.86 -3.20
CA SER A 140 31.41 29.20 -1.90
C SER A 140 31.49 30.72 -1.64
N GLN A 141 31.50 31.55 -2.69
CA GLN A 141 31.47 33.02 -2.57
C GLN A 141 30.07 33.64 -2.69
N LEU A 142 29.06 32.92 -3.22
CA LEU A 142 27.67 33.41 -3.29
C LEU A 142 26.83 33.12 -2.03
N ALA A 143 27.22 32.16 -1.20
CA ALA A 143 26.46 31.76 -0.01
C ALA A 143 26.67 32.68 1.21
N GLN A 144 27.74 33.48 1.23
CA GLN A 144 28.03 34.43 2.31
C GLN A 144 27.56 35.86 1.98
N ASN A 145 27.61 36.27 0.71
CA ASN A 145 27.24 37.65 0.31
C ASN A 145 25.74 37.88 0.04
N LYS A 146 24.90 36.85 -0.07
CA LYS A 146 23.44 37.02 -0.28
C LYS A 146 22.60 37.11 1.00
N LYS A 147 23.17 36.83 2.17
CA LYS A 147 22.46 36.96 3.46
C LYS A 147 22.54 38.39 3.98
N GLU A 148 23.71 39.03 3.87
CA GLU A 148 23.90 40.42 4.29
C GLU A 148 23.23 41.41 3.33
N ASP A 149 23.18 41.12 2.03
CA ASP A 149 22.65 42.04 1.02
C ASP A 149 21.10 42.03 0.93
N VAL A 150 20.46 40.94 1.37
CA VAL A 150 18.99 40.85 1.55
C VAL A 150 18.57 41.50 2.87
N ILE A 151 19.35 41.30 3.94
CA ILE A 151 19.14 41.95 5.24
C ILE A 151 19.37 43.47 5.11
N ALA A 152 20.39 43.92 4.38
CA ALA A 152 20.65 45.34 4.11
C ALA A 152 19.59 45.98 3.19
N ARG A 153 19.09 45.27 2.17
CA ARG A 153 17.99 45.76 1.31
C ARG A 153 16.66 45.86 2.05
N GLU A 154 16.34 44.90 2.92
CA GLU A 154 15.11 44.99 3.74
C GLU A 154 15.26 46.00 4.89
N LEU A 155 16.43 46.13 5.51
CA LEU A 155 16.72 47.23 6.45
C LEU A 155 16.68 48.62 5.79
N ALA A 156 17.09 48.74 4.52
CA ALA A 156 17.00 49.99 3.76
C ALA A 156 15.55 50.33 3.35
N LYS A 157 14.72 49.33 3.02
CA LYS A 157 13.28 49.49 2.77
C LYS A 157 12.49 49.85 4.05
N VAL A 158 12.89 49.28 5.19
CA VAL A 158 12.31 49.63 6.49
C VAL A 158 12.78 51.02 6.91
N LYS A 159 14.05 51.39 6.73
CA LYS A 159 14.54 52.76 6.97
C LYS A 159 13.88 53.80 6.06
N SER A 160 13.65 53.49 4.78
CA SER A 160 12.97 54.42 3.85
C SER A 160 11.48 54.57 4.18
N SER A 161 10.82 53.50 4.63
CA SER A 161 9.42 53.51 5.08
C SER A 161 9.25 54.25 6.42
N VAL A 162 10.26 54.19 7.30
CA VAL A 162 10.27 54.93 8.58
C VAL A 162 10.65 56.41 8.38
N SER A 163 11.54 56.74 7.44
CA SER A 163 11.85 58.14 7.11
C SER A 163 10.68 58.88 6.43
N GLY A 164 9.75 58.15 5.80
CA GLY A 164 8.53 58.70 5.22
C GLY A 164 7.44 59.04 6.25
N LEU A 165 7.55 58.56 7.50
CA LEU A 165 6.58 58.80 8.57
C LEU A 165 7.04 59.83 9.61
N THR A 166 8.25 60.39 9.47
CA THR A 166 8.79 61.45 10.34
C THR A 166 8.85 62.82 9.67
N ALA A 167 8.02 63.06 8.67
CA ALA A 167 7.81 64.39 8.08
C ALA A 167 6.41 64.92 8.40
N GLU A 168 5.93 64.77 9.63
CA GLU A 168 5.05 65.75 10.27
C GLU A 168 4.88 65.44 11.77
N ARG A 169 5.25 66.43 12.59
CA ARG A 169 5.05 66.57 14.05
C ARG A 169 5.91 65.71 14.97
N GLY A 170 6.95 66.36 15.50
CA GLY A 170 7.70 65.90 16.66
C GLY A 170 6.91 66.03 17.96
N LYS A 171 6.89 64.93 18.72
CA LYS A 171 7.11 64.81 20.17
C LYS A 171 7.07 63.31 20.50
N ASP A 172 7.78 62.92 21.55
CA ASP A 172 7.80 61.58 22.16
C ASP A 172 8.88 60.59 21.66
N GLN A 173 10.13 60.96 21.91
CA GLN A 173 11.32 60.11 21.76
C GLN A 173 11.56 59.14 22.95
N LEU A 174 10.56 58.88 23.81
CA LEU A 174 10.69 57.97 24.96
C LEU A 174 10.01 56.60 24.80
N ALA A 175 9.25 56.35 23.73
CA ALA A 175 8.59 55.05 23.52
C ALA A 175 9.45 54.02 22.77
N LEU A 176 10.50 54.45 22.06
CA LEU A 176 11.23 53.57 21.13
C LEU A 176 12.24 52.62 21.80
N LYS A 177 12.60 52.84 23.07
CA LYS A 177 13.53 51.94 23.79
C LYS A 177 12.85 50.70 24.35
N SER A 178 11.52 50.71 24.50
CA SER A 178 10.74 49.55 24.98
C SER A 178 10.36 48.56 23.87
N ALA A 179 10.42 48.96 22.60
CA ALA A 179 10.01 48.13 21.47
C ALA A 179 11.15 47.25 20.92
N THR A 180 12.42 47.61 21.12
CA THR A 180 13.58 46.81 20.70
C THR A 180 13.84 45.60 21.59
N ASP A 181 13.52 45.67 22.88
CA ASP A 181 13.73 44.54 23.80
C ASP A 181 12.61 43.48 23.67
N SER A 182 11.45 43.82 23.10
CA SER A 182 10.34 42.88 22.87
C SER A 182 10.46 42.01 21.60
N ILE A 183 11.45 42.25 20.74
CA ILE A 183 11.62 41.51 19.48
C ILE A 183 12.63 40.35 19.65
N GLY A 184 13.45 40.36 20.70
CA GLY A 184 14.38 39.28 21.03
C GLY A 184 13.70 37.99 21.53
N ASP A 185 12.56 38.09 22.21
CA ASP A 185 11.93 36.93 22.89
C ASP A 185 10.81 36.24 22.09
N LYS A 186 10.53 36.69 20.85
CA LYS A 186 9.45 36.12 20.01
C LYS A 186 9.90 35.07 18.98
N PHE A 187 11.14 34.60 19.04
CA PHE A 187 11.65 33.49 18.21
C PHE A 187 12.13 32.29 19.06
N SER A 188 11.30 31.88 20.02
CA SER A 188 11.31 30.50 20.55
C SER A 188 10.00 29.79 20.12
N PRO A 189 10.06 28.56 19.59
CA PRO A 189 8.87 27.86 19.13
C PRO A 189 8.09 27.33 20.34
N GLY A 190 6.90 27.90 20.58
CA GLY A 190 6.00 27.47 21.64
C GLY A 190 5.36 28.64 22.37
N ASN A 191 4.49 29.38 21.69
CA ASN A 191 3.43 30.24 22.25
C ASN A 191 2.72 30.96 21.10
N GLN A 192 1.50 30.56 20.77
CA GLN A 192 0.62 31.39 19.94
C GLN A 192 -0.30 32.19 20.85
N ALA A 193 -0.01 33.49 21.02
CA ALA A 193 -0.95 34.44 21.57
C ALA A 193 -1.91 34.90 20.48
N ILE A 194 -3.21 34.63 20.64
CA ILE A 194 -4.27 35.21 19.80
C ILE A 194 -4.59 36.60 20.37
N VAL A 195 -4.19 37.66 19.66
CA VAL A 195 -4.65 39.02 19.93
C VAL A 195 -5.91 39.26 19.09
N ALA A 196 -7.08 39.25 19.73
CA ALA A 196 -8.34 39.57 19.09
C ALA A 196 -8.43 41.09 18.81
N GLY A 197 -8.39 41.46 17.53
CA GLY A 197 -8.82 42.79 17.09
C GLY A 197 -10.33 42.95 17.26
N LYS A 198 -10.77 44.07 17.84
CA LYS A 198 -12.19 44.39 18.02
C LYS A 198 -12.95 44.30 16.69
N GLY A 199 -13.94 43.41 16.61
CA GLY A 199 -15.00 43.49 15.60
C GLY A 199 -15.19 42.30 14.65
N ALA A 200 -14.57 41.14 14.87
CA ALA A 200 -14.83 39.94 14.05
C ALA A 200 -15.71 38.93 14.81
N THR A 201 -16.93 38.70 14.32
CA THR A 201 -17.81 37.60 14.74
C THR A 201 -17.40 36.35 13.98
N ILE A 202 -16.82 35.36 14.66
CA ILE A 202 -16.52 34.04 14.09
C ILE A 202 -17.68 33.11 14.46
N GLN A 203 -18.37 32.56 13.47
CA GLN A 203 -19.36 31.49 13.63
C GLN A 203 -18.63 30.18 13.99
N TYR A 204 -19.10 29.49 15.03
CA TYR A 204 -18.66 28.15 15.39
C TYR A 204 -19.63 27.12 14.79
N GLU A 205 -19.13 26.14 14.04
CA GLU A 205 -19.83 24.87 13.81
C GLU A 205 -19.42 23.86 14.90
N PRO A 206 -20.37 23.14 15.54
CA PRO A 206 -20.06 22.20 16.61
C PRO A 206 -19.59 20.85 16.05
N TYR A 207 -18.34 20.48 16.33
CA TYR A 207 -17.88 19.10 16.26
C TYR A 207 -18.49 18.29 17.41
N TYR A 208 -19.23 17.23 17.08
CA TYR A 208 -19.68 16.23 18.06
C TYR A 208 -18.49 15.37 18.50
N LEU A 209 -18.05 15.51 19.75
CA LEU A 209 -17.16 14.56 20.41
C LEU A 209 -18.02 13.42 21.00
N SER A 210 -17.96 12.23 20.43
CA SER A 210 -18.45 11.02 21.08
C SER A 210 -17.37 10.51 22.04
N THR A 211 -17.56 10.63 23.35
CA THR A 211 -16.65 10.02 24.34
C THR A 211 -17.42 9.10 25.27
N ASN A 212 -17.30 7.79 25.01
CA ASN A 212 -17.34 6.78 26.06
C ASN A 212 -15.90 6.60 26.56
N TYR A 213 -15.47 7.40 27.54
CA TYR A 213 -14.25 7.15 28.29
C TYR A 213 -14.45 7.49 29.77
N ASP A 214 -14.03 6.56 30.63
CA ASP A 214 -14.10 6.57 32.08
C ASP A 214 -13.10 7.61 32.65
N LEU A 215 -13.60 8.79 33.03
CA LEU A 215 -12.79 9.89 33.58
C LEU A 215 -12.43 9.59 35.05
N LYS A 216 -11.37 8.80 35.28
CA LYS A 216 -10.82 8.57 36.63
C LYS A 216 -9.55 9.34 36.97
N ASP A 217 -8.99 10.12 36.06
CA ASP A 217 -7.71 10.80 36.33
C ASP A 217 -7.88 12.28 36.70
N GLN A 218 -7.16 12.67 37.76
CA GLN A 218 -7.35 13.86 38.59
C GLN A 218 -7.03 15.18 37.87
N MET A 219 -7.90 16.19 37.98
CA MET A 219 -7.62 17.57 37.55
C MET A 219 -6.83 18.33 38.63
N ASN A 220 -5.72 18.96 38.26
CA ASN A 220 -4.94 19.84 39.14
C ASN A 220 -5.28 21.32 38.87
N PHE A 221 -5.43 22.12 39.93
CA PHE A 221 -5.67 23.57 39.84
C PHE A 221 -4.55 24.33 40.55
N GLU A 222 -4.06 25.42 39.95
CA GLU A 222 -3.15 26.39 40.59
C GLU A 222 -3.89 27.72 40.82
N VAL A 223 -3.73 28.31 42.00
CA VAL A 223 -4.31 29.62 42.35
C VAL A 223 -3.18 30.53 42.80
N ALA A 224 -2.98 31.66 42.11
CA ALA A 224 -1.98 32.64 42.47
C ALA A 224 -2.58 33.74 43.38
N GLY A 225 -2.06 33.85 44.60
CA GLY A 225 -2.36 34.93 45.53
C GLY A 225 -1.42 36.14 45.33
N LYS A 226 -1.91 37.35 45.63
CA LYS A 226 -1.24 38.65 45.34
C LYS A 226 0.08 38.94 46.09
N ASN A 227 0.56 38.04 46.94
CA ASN A 227 1.87 38.16 47.57
C ASN A 227 2.62 36.86 47.30
N SER A 228 3.83 36.99 46.74
CA SER A 228 4.78 36.01 46.17
C SER A 228 5.09 34.69 46.90
N ASP A 229 4.14 34.07 47.59
CA ASP A 229 4.24 32.70 48.13
C ASP A 229 3.25 31.80 47.38
N VAL A 230 3.75 30.98 46.47
CA VAL A 230 2.95 29.98 45.73
C VAL A 230 2.70 28.79 46.65
N GLU A 231 1.59 28.80 47.40
CA GLU A 231 1.15 27.62 48.16
C GLU A 231 0.46 26.61 47.21
N ARG A 232 1.14 25.50 46.87
CA ARG A 232 0.50 24.40 46.13
C ARG A 232 -0.52 23.71 47.03
N ARG A 233 -1.81 23.84 46.72
CA ARG A 233 -2.87 23.01 47.31
C ARG A 233 -3.43 22.05 46.27
N ILE A 234 -3.26 20.75 46.53
CA ILE A 234 -3.94 19.69 45.78
C ILE A 234 -5.33 19.55 46.39
N ILE A 235 -6.39 19.90 45.65
CA ILE A 235 -7.77 19.69 46.07
C ILE A 235 -8.31 18.49 45.29
N SER A 236 -8.61 17.38 45.98
CA SER A 236 -9.28 16.21 45.41
C SER A 236 -10.76 16.19 45.79
N GLY A 237 -11.65 15.94 44.82
CA GLY A 237 -13.05 15.59 45.10
C GLY A 237 -14.17 16.50 44.57
N ALA A 238 -14.13 16.94 43.31
CA ALA A 238 -15.31 17.55 42.67
C ALA A 238 -16.16 16.50 41.90
N PRO A 239 -17.51 16.51 41.99
CA PRO A 239 -18.34 15.52 41.29
C PRO A 239 -18.32 15.68 39.76
N PRO A 240 -18.48 14.60 38.98
CA PRO A 240 -18.34 14.60 37.51
C PRO A 240 -19.23 15.59 36.75
N LEU A 241 -20.38 15.98 37.31
CA LEU A 241 -21.29 16.94 36.68
C LEU A 241 -20.81 18.41 36.72
N ALA A 242 -19.88 18.76 37.62
CA ALA A 242 -19.30 20.11 37.65
C ALA A 242 -18.27 20.31 36.53
N ALA A 243 -17.56 19.25 36.13
CA ALA A 243 -16.57 19.29 35.06
C ALA A 243 -17.20 19.44 33.66
N GLN A 244 -18.38 18.85 33.42
CA GLN A 244 -19.08 18.97 32.13
C GLN A 244 -19.61 20.39 31.83
N LYS A 245 -19.90 21.21 32.84
CA LYS A 245 -20.32 22.60 32.64
C LYS A 245 -19.16 23.58 32.40
N MET A 246 -17.92 23.11 32.46
CA MET A 246 -16.72 23.96 32.44
C MET A 246 -16.01 24.01 31.07
N VAL A 247 -16.70 23.65 29.98
CA VAL A 247 -16.15 23.61 28.61
C VAL A 247 -16.43 24.88 27.78
N MET A 248 -17.07 25.90 28.36
CA MET A 248 -17.32 27.17 27.65
C MET A 248 -16.79 28.35 28.48
N GLY A 249 -15.94 29.18 27.86
CA GLY A 249 -15.32 30.35 28.47
C GLY A 249 -16.31 31.32 29.14
N LYS A 250 -15.75 32.25 29.93
CA LYS A 250 -16.40 33.26 30.79
C LYS A 250 -17.39 32.75 31.87
N GLN A 251 -18.12 31.65 31.67
CA GLN A 251 -19.05 31.10 32.67
C GLN A 251 -18.34 30.38 33.83
N ALA A 252 -17.16 29.79 33.58
CA ALA A 252 -16.35 29.11 34.60
C ALA A 252 -15.88 30.04 35.73
N THR A 253 -15.50 31.28 35.39
CA THR A 253 -14.98 32.27 36.36
C THR A 253 -16.09 32.79 37.29
N GLN A 254 -17.33 32.88 36.80
CA GLN A 254 -18.47 33.31 37.60
C GLN A 254 -18.90 32.23 38.60
N TYR A 255 -18.94 30.96 38.16
CA TYR A 255 -19.28 29.83 39.03
C TYR A 255 -18.25 29.65 40.15
N ALA A 256 -16.95 29.80 39.85
CA ALA A 256 -15.91 29.76 40.87
C ALA A 256 -16.04 30.90 41.89
N ARG A 257 -16.46 32.09 41.47
CA ARG A 257 -16.69 33.22 42.38
C ARG A 257 -17.87 32.99 43.32
N GLU A 258 -18.94 32.38 42.82
CA GLU A 258 -20.16 32.07 43.58
C GLU A 258 -19.97 30.90 44.56
N TYR A 259 -19.19 29.88 44.19
CA TYR A 259 -19.00 28.68 45.03
C TYR A 259 -17.94 28.84 46.13
N TRP A 260 -16.90 29.65 45.88
CA TRP A 260 -15.74 29.79 46.80
C TRP A 260 -15.76 31.07 47.64
N GLY A 261 -16.80 31.90 47.52
CA GLY A 261 -17.16 32.97 48.46
C GLY A 261 -16.00 33.89 48.87
N GLY A 262 -15.58 34.82 48.00
CA GLY A 262 -14.70 35.91 48.43
C GLY A 262 -13.89 36.57 47.31
N GLY A 263 -13.85 37.90 47.32
CA GLY A 263 -13.11 38.71 46.36
C GLY A 263 -11.60 38.52 46.49
N GLY A 264 -11.02 37.71 45.60
CA GLY A 264 -9.56 37.54 45.51
C GLY A 264 -9.08 36.72 44.32
N VAL A 265 -9.96 36.39 43.36
CA VAL A 265 -9.61 35.59 42.18
C VAL A 265 -9.73 36.48 40.95
N ASP A 266 -8.64 37.17 40.61
CA ASP A 266 -8.63 38.08 39.46
C ASP A 266 -8.50 37.32 38.12
N GLU A 267 -7.91 36.13 38.12
CA GLU A 267 -7.80 35.30 36.91
C GLU A 267 -7.70 33.80 37.28
N LEU A 268 -8.41 32.94 36.55
CA LEU A 268 -8.38 31.48 36.69
C LEU A 268 -7.79 30.91 35.41
N THR A 269 -6.51 30.54 35.46
CA THR A 269 -5.84 29.90 34.32
C THR A 269 -6.05 28.39 34.43
N VAL A 270 -6.98 27.85 33.64
CA VAL A 270 -7.12 26.40 33.52
C VAL A 270 -6.01 25.90 32.61
N ASN A 271 -4.94 25.37 33.19
CA ASN A 271 -3.95 24.61 32.44
C ASN A 271 -4.57 23.24 32.10
N TYR A 272 -5.12 23.12 30.90
CA TYR A 272 -5.31 21.82 30.31
C TYR A 272 -3.92 21.23 30.09
N PRO A 273 -3.58 20.04 30.63
CA PRO A 273 -2.43 19.33 30.12
C PRO A 273 -2.66 19.18 28.61
N GLN A 274 -1.84 19.86 27.82
CA GLN A 274 -1.75 19.61 26.39
C GLN A 274 -1.18 18.20 26.28
N TYR A 275 -2.07 17.20 26.32
CA TYR A 275 -1.76 15.94 25.67
C TYR A 275 -1.61 16.31 24.21
N TYR A 276 -0.36 16.52 23.79
CA TYR A 276 0.03 16.30 22.41
C TYR A 276 -0.40 14.87 22.12
N TYR A 277 -1.61 14.71 21.59
CA TYR A 277 -1.91 13.58 20.73
C TYR A 277 -0.97 13.79 19.55
N GLU A 278 0.24 13.21 19.62
CA GLU A 278 0.86 12.74 18.40
C GLU A 278 -0.22 11.84 17.77
N GLN A 279 -0.91 12.39 16.76
CA GLN A 279 -1.62 11.56 15.80
C GLN A 279 -0.60 10.49 15.42
N PRO A 280 -0.85 9.19 15.68
CA PRO A 280 0.09 8.17 15.27
C PRO A 280 0.37 8.44 13.79
N LEU A 281 1.65 8.68 13.45
CA LEU A 281 2.01 8.98 12.07
C LEU A 281 1.42 7.89 11.20
N ASN A 282 0.57 8.27 10.25
CA ASN A 282 0.07 7.32 9.27
C ASN A 282 1.27 6.89 8.41
N THR A 283 1.69 5.65 8.60
CA THR A 283 2.77 4.99 7.86
C THR A 283 2.20 3.93 6.90
N GLU A 284 0.92 4.00 6.55
CA GLU A 284 0.32 3.07 5.58
C GLU A 284 1.02 3.18 4.22
N GLU A 285 1.31 2.05 3.60
CA GLU A 285 2.07 1.96 2.35
C GLU A 285 1.30 1.19 1.29
N TYR A 286 1.11 1.84 0.13
CA TYR A 286 0.47 1.26 -1.05
C TYR A 286 1.46 1.22 -2.21
N GLY A 287 1.45 0.13 -2.97
CA GLY A 287 2.27 0.01 -4.17
C GLY A 287 1.78 0.96 -5.26
N ARG A 288 2.64 1.84 -5.76
CA ARG A 288 2.31 2.68 -6.92
C ARG A 288 2.26 1.84 -8.19
N THR A 289 1.09 1.72 -8.79
CA THR A 289 0.89 1.12 -10.12
C THR A 289 0.35 2.16 -11.09
N LEU A 290 0.92 2.20 -12.29
CA LEU A 290 0.40 3.00 -13.38
C LEU A 290 -0.68 2.19 -14.11
N GLU A 291 -1.86 2.77 -14.29
CA GLU A 291 -2.96 2.13 -15.02
C GLU A 291 -2.51 1.68 -16.42
N ASN A 292 -3.00 0.51 -16.83
CA ASN A 292 -2.72 -0.03 -18.16
C ASN A 292 -3.15 0.95 -19.25
N ASN A 293 -2.30 1.17 -20.26
CA ASN A 293 -2.62 2.00 -21.42
C ASN A 293 -3.34 1.19 -22.51
N PHE A 294 -3.90 1.88 -23.50
CA PHE A 294 -4.37 1.21 -24.71
C PHE A 294 -3.18 0.72 -25.55
N PHE A 295 -3.22 -0.53 -26.01
CA PHE A 295 -2.28 -1.13 -26.97
C PHE A 295 -2.93 -1.22 -28.35
N ASP A 296 -2.16 -0.96 -29.42
CA ASP A 296 -2.66 -1.10 -30.80
C ASP A 296 -2.67 -2.59 -31.18
N ALA A 297 -3.82 -3.13 -31.57
CA ALA A 297 -3.98 -4.56 -31.81
C ALA A 297 -3.26 -5.06 -33.07
N LYS A 298 -2.83 -4.17 -33.97
CA LYS A 298 -2.06 -4.53 -35.17
C LYS A 298 -0.57 -4.61 -34.86
N ALA A 299 -0.06 -3.70 -34.01
CA ALA A 299 1.33 -3.71 -33.58
C ALA A 299 1.58 -4.70 -32.44
N ASP A 300 0.62 -4.82 -31.52
CA ASP A 300 0.68 -5.67 -30.35
C ASP A 300 -0.67 -6.40 -30.17
N PRO A 301 -0.87 -7.59 -30.77
CA PRO A 301 -2.15 -8.30 -30.71
C PRO A 301 -2.35 -9.13 -29.43
N LEU A 302 -1.34 -9.27 -28.56
CA LEU A 302 -1.35 -10.22 -27.44
C LEU A 302 -1.28 -9.52 -26.08
N SER A 303 -2.20 -9.87 -25.19
CA SER A 303 -2.18 -9.46 -23.79
C SER A 303 -2.11 -10.68 -22.89
N THR A 304 -1.13 -10.76 -22.00
CA THR A 304 -0.94 -11.91 -21.09
C THR A 304 -0.93 -11.44 -19.65
N PHE A 305 -1.65 -12.13 -18.77
CA PHE A 305 -1.70 -11.81 -17.34
C PHE A 305 -1.97 -13.06 -16.48
N SER A 306 -1.58 -12.97 -15.20
CA SER A 306 -1.90 -13.95 -14.16
C SER A 306 -3.31 -13.72 -13.63
N ILE A 307 -4.01 -14.79 -13.25
CA ILE A 307 -5.34 -14.71 -12.62
C ILE A 307 -5.29 -14.45 -11.11
N ASP A 308 -4.08 -14.26 -10.56
CA ASP A 308 -3.84 -14.04 -9.15
C ASP A 308 -4.48 -12.72 -8.69
N VAL A 309 -5.54 -12.80 -7.89
CA VAL A 309 -6.30 -11.64 -7.42
C VAL A 309 -6.65 -11.81 -5.96
N ASP A 310 -6.24 -10.84 -5.16
CA ASP A 310 -6.64 -10.69 -3.77
C ASP A 310 -7.90 -9.84 -3.63
N THR A 311 -8.43 -9.72 -2.42
CA THR A 311 -9.67 -8.96 -2.15
C THR A 311 -9.46 -7.82 -1.14
N ALA A 312 -8.22 -7.63 -0.68
CA ALA A 312 -7.85 -6.69 0.38
C ALA A 312 -8.18 -5.24 0.04
N SER A 313 -8.01 -4.81 -1.22
CA SER A 313 -8.28 -3.44 -1.66
C SER A 313 -9.73 -3.04 -1.43
N TYR A 314 -10.70 -3.92 -1.66
CA TYR A 314 -12.12 -3.58 -1.46
C TYR A 314 -12.42 -3.27 0.02
N SER A 315 -11.99 -4.13 0.93
CA SER A 315 -12.17 -3.96 2.38
C SER A 315 -11.44 -2.71 2.88
N ASN A 316 -10.26 -2.41 2.32
CA ASN A 316 -9.54 -1.19 2.65
C ASN A 316 -10.25 0.07 2.11
N VAL A 317 -10.82 0.03 0.91
CA VAL A 317 -11.67 1.10 0.37
C VAL A 317 -12.92 1.31 1.24
N ARG A 318 -13.59 0.23 1.64
CA ARG A 318 -14.72 0.28 2.57
C ARG A 318 -14.36 0.99 3.87
N ARG A 319 -13.20 0.65 4.46
CA ARG A 319 -12.69 1.31 5.66
C ARG A 319 -12.58 2.83 5.48
N PHE A 320 -11.90 3.30 4.44
CA PHE A 320 -11.74 4.74 4.17
C PHE A 320 -13.10 5.45 4.07
N LEU A 321 -14.00 4.90 3.24
CA LEU A 321 -15.30 5.51 2.99
C LEU A 321 -16.19 5.52 4.24
N THR A 322 -16.15 4.45 5.03
CA THR A 322 -16.87 4.35 6.31
C THR A 322 -16.35 5.39 7.30
N GLN A 323 -15.05 5.66 7.31
CA GLN A 323 -14.42 6.71 8.10
C GLN A 323 -14.64 8.14 7.56
N GLY A 324 -15.40 8.29 6.48
CA GLY A 324 -15.70 9.60 5.90
C GLY A 324 -14.52 10.19 5.12
N GLN A 325 -13.64 9.35 4.58
CA GLN A 325 -12.49 9.77 3.78
C GLN A 325 -12.51 9.07 2.41
N LEU A 326 -12.03 9.76 1.38
CA LEU A 326 -11.76 9.10 0.10
C LEU A 326 -10.44 8.31 0.23
N PRO A 327 -10.35 7.10 -0.32
CA PRO A 327 -9.10 6.35 -0.33
C PRO A 327 -8.05 7.05 -1.21
N PRO A 328 -6.75 6.92 -0.91
CA PRO A 328 -5.72 7.30 -1.86
C PRO A 328 -5.82 6.43 -3.12
N SER A 329 -5.49 6.99 -4.30
CA SER A 329 -5.63 6.30 -5.59
C SER A 329 -4.87 4.97 -5.67
N ASP A 330 -3.74 4.88 -4.96
CA ASP A 330 -2.87 3.70 -4.92
C ASP A 330 -3.46 2.57 -4.06
N ALA A 331 -4.42 2.87 -3.16
CA ALA A 331 -5.12 1.85 -2.38
C ALA A 331 -6.25 1.14 -3.16
N VAL A 332 -6.59 1.66 -4.35
CA VAL A 332 -7.71 1.19 -5.16
C VAL A 332 -7.17 0.30 -6.29
N ARG A 333 -7.42 -1.01 -6.20
CA ARG A 333 -7.10 -2.00 -7.23
C ARG A 333 -8.40 -2.50 -7.85
N ILE A 334 -8.63 -2.15 -9.11
CA ILE A 334 -9.95 -2.33 -9.76
C ILE A 334 -10.29 -3.82 -9.89
N GLU A 335 -9.29 -4.63 -10.22
CA GLU A 335 -9.39 -6.09 -10.30
C GLU A 335 -9.81 -6.71 -8.97
N GLU A 336 -9.24 -6.28 -7.84
CA GLU A 336 -9.60 -6.79 -6.52
C GLU A 336 -11.02 -6.36 -6.11
N MET A 337 -11.40 -5.12 -6.44
CA MET A 337 -12.77 -4.65 -6.20
C MET A 337 -13.79 -5.47 -6.98
N ILE A 338 -13.51 -5.78 -8.26
CA ILE A 338 -14.38 -6.63 -9.08
C ILE A 338 -14.46 -8.04 -8.49
N ASN A 339 -13.32 -8.63 -8.12
CA ASN A 339 -13.23 -10.02 -7.65
C ASN A 339 -13.59 -10.22 -6.17
N TYR A 340 -13.87 -9.14 -5.43
CA TYR A 340 -14.47 -9.23 -4.09
C TYR A 340 -15.86 -9.91 -4.12
N PHE A 341 -16.59 -9.82 -5.23
CA PHE A 341 -17.96 -10.33 -5.33
C PHE A 341 -18.02 -11.72 -5.97
N THR A 342 -18.96 -12.53 -5.51
CA THR A 342 -19.30 -13.80 -6.16
C THR A 342 -20.14 -13.56 -7.41
N TYR A 343 -19.89 -14.33 -8.48
CA TYR A 343 -20.62 -14.27 -9.74
C TYR A 343 -21.21 -15.63 -10.10
N ASP A 344 -22.36 -15.62 -10.77
CA ASP A 344 -23.09 -16.85 -11.14
C ASP A 344 -22.60 -17.42 -12.47
N TYR A 345 -21.30 -17.70 -12.59
CA TYR A 345 -20.75 -18.32 -13.79
C TYR A 345 -21.12 -19.81 -13.89
N PRO A 346 -21.29 -20.36 -15.10
CA PRO A 346 -21.59 -21.77 -15.29
C PRO A 346 -20.43 -22.64 -14.78
N GLN A 347 -20.75 -23.75 -14.12
CA GLN A 347 -19.75 -24.76 -13.74
C GLN A 347 -19.09 -25.38 -15.00
N PRO A 348 -17.82 -25.81 -14.92
CA PRO A 348 -17.13 -26.46 -16.03
C PRO A 348 -17.84 -27.72 -16.52
N SER A 349 -17.72 -27.98 -17.83
CA SER A 349 -18.13 -29.24 -18.43
C SER A 349 -17.33 -30.42 -17.83
N TRP A 350 -17.90 -31.63 -17.92
CA TRP A 350 -17.26 -32.82 -17.37
C TRP A 350 -15.80 -32.99 -17.87
N GLY A 351 -14.89 -33.29 -16.95
CA GLY A 351 -13.46 -33.47 -17.23
C GLY A 351 -12.63 -32.18 -17.35
N GLN A 352 -13.25 -30.99 -17.31
CA GLN A 352 -12.54 -29.71 -17.29
C GLN A 352 -12.49 -29.13 -15.87
N PRO A 353 -11.37 -28.50 -15.47
CA PRO A 353 -11.28 -27.81 -14.19
C PRO A 353 -11.91 -26.41 -14.21
N PHE A 354 -12.06 -25.80 -15.40
CA PHE A 354 -12.52 -24.41 -15.58
C PHE A 354 -13.56 -24.25 -16.67
N SER A 355 -14.52 -23.35 -16.44
CA SER A 355 -15.31 -22.75 -17.52
C SER A 355 -14.78 -21.35 -17.82
N ILE A 356 -14.87 -20.93 -19.08
CA ILE A 356 -14.53 -19.57 -19.53
C ILE A 356 -15.83 -18.96 -20.04
N THR A 357 -16.27 -17.82 -19.52
CA THR A 357 -17.42 -17.02 -19.97
C THR A 357 -16.91 -15.74 -20.60
N MET A 358 -17.49 -15.37 -21.74
CA MET A 358 -17.15 -14.12 -22.43
C MET A 358 -18.43 -13.36 -22.75
N GLU A 359 -18.48 -12.08 -22.40
CA GLU A 359 -19.62 -11.20 -22.63
C GLU A 359 -19.11 -9.83 -23.08
N ALA A 360 -19.85 -9.15 -23.94
CA ALA A 360 -19.44 -7.83 -24.41
C ALA A 360 -20.63 -6.90 -24.64
N ALA A 361 -20.46 -5.63 -24.31
CA ALA A 361 -21.42 -4.57 -24.56
C ALA A 361 -20.70 -3.22 -24.76
N PRO A 362 -21.38 -2.17 -25.26
CA PRO A 362 -20.82 -0.82 -25.25
C PRO A 362 -20.32 -0.43 -23.85
N CYS A 363 -19.13 0.15 -23.79
CA CYS A 363 -18.48 0.50 -22.54
C CYS A 363 -19.28 1.60 -21.80
N PRO A 364 -19.63 1.42 -20.51
CA PRO A 364 -20.54 2.33 -19.82
C PRO A 364 -20.03 3.77 -19.68
N TRP A 365 -18.73 3.93 -19.50
CA TRP A 365 -18.09 5.24 -19.34
C TRP A 365 -17.56 5.80 -20.66
N ASN A 366 -17.49 4.99 -21.72
CA ASN A 366 -17.10 5.42 -23.05
C ASN A 366 -17.84 4.62 -24.14
N PRO A 367 -19.08 5.00 -24.50
CA PRO A 367 -19.94 4.19 -25.38
C PRO A 367 -19.43 3.98 -26.81
N GLN A 368 -18.40 4.71 -27.23
CA GLN A 368 -17.70 4.44 -28.50
C GLN A 368 -16.84 3.18 -28.43
N ASN A 369 -16.39 2.81 -27.23
CA ASN A 369 -15.66 1.58 -26.99
C ASN A 369 -16.62 0.45 -26.61
N ASN A 370 -16.16 -0.80 -26.71
CA ASN A 370 -16.83 -1.94 -26.10
C ASN A 370 -16.07 -2.36 -24.84
N LEU A 371 -16.81 -2.82 -23.84
CA LEU A 371 -16.27 -3.47 -22.66
C LEU A 371 -16.52 -4.98 -22.80
N VAL A 372 -15.46 -5.78 -22.62
CA VAL A 372 -15.50 -7.23 -22.73
C VAL A 372 -15.15 -7.85 -21.39
N LEU A 373 -16.07 -8.65 -20.84
CA LEU A 373 -15.86 -9.46 -19.65
C LEU A 373 -15.27 -10.81 -20.03
N ILE A 374 -14.27 -11.25 -19.27
CA ILE A 374 -13.76 -12.62 -19.24
C ILE A 374 -13.99 -13.13 -17.82
N GLY A 375 -14.90 -14.09 -17.66
CA GLY A 375 -15.20 -14.75 -16.39
C GLY A 375 -14.66 -16.18 -16.39
N LEU A 376 -13.99 -16.58 -15.33
CA LEU A 376 -13.54 -17.95 -15.09
C LEU A 376 -14.29 -18.54 -13.90
N GLN A 377 -14.72 -19.79 -14.00
CA GLN A 377 -15.29 -20.55 -12.88
C GLN A 377 -14.52 -21.84 -12.66
N GLY A 378 -13.89 -21.96 -11.49
CA GLY A 378 -13.33 -23.20 -11.00
C GLY A 378 -14.42 -24.20 -10.65
N LYS A 379 -14.16 -25.48 -10.90
CA LYS A 379 -15.04 -26.57 -10.48
C LYS A 379 -15.25 -26.55 -8.97
N ASN A 380 -16.50 -26.62 -8.53
CA ASN A 380 -16.83 -26.81 -7.12
C ASN A 380 -16.43 -28.23 -6.68
N LEU A 381 -15.71 -28.33 -5.57
CA LEU A 381 -15.49 -29.60 -4.86
C LEU A 381 -16.47 -29.68 -3.68
N GLN A 382 -16.99 -30.89 -3.42
CA GLN A 382 -17.79 -31.10 -2.22
C GLN A 382 -16.87 -31.04 -1.00
N HIS A 383 -17.29 -30.31 0.03
CA HIS A 383 -16.47 -29.98 1.21
C HIS A 383 -16.00 -31.23 1.98
N ASP A 384 -16.81 -32.30 1.98
CA ASP A 384 -16.52 -33.61 2.59
C ASP A 384 -15.41 -34.40 1.89
N ARG A 385 -15.00 -33.99 0.68
CA ARG A 385 -13.94 -34.64 -0.10
C ARG A 385 -12.62 -33.87 -0.11
N LEU A 386 -12.53 -32.78 0.65
CA LEU A 386 -11.32 -31.98 0.73
C LEU A 386 -10.26 -32.69 1.58
N PRO A 387 -8.98 -32.71 1.16
CA PRO A 387 -7.89 -33.22 1.98
C PRO A 387 -7.82 -32.58 3.38
N ALA A 388 -7.22 -33.27 4.34
CA ALA A 388 -7.00 -32.73 5.69
C ALA A 388 -6.07 -31.51 5.66
N SER A 389 -6.33 -30.52 6.51
CA SER A 389 -5.51 -29.32 6.66
C SER A 389 -4.65 -29.34 7.92
N ASN A 390 -3.41 -28.88 7.83
CA ASN A 390 -2.51 -28.54 8.92
C ASN A 390 -2.30 -27.02 8.88
N LEU A 391 -2.99 -26.31 9.77
CA LEU A 391 -3.02 -24.85 9.83
C LEU A 391 -2.20 -24.36 11.03
N VAL A 392 -1.15 -23.60 10.76
CA VAL A 392 -0.38 -22.91 11.81
C VAL A 392 -0.81 -21.46 11.83
N PHE A 393 -1.52 -21.06 12.89
CA PHE A 393 -1.88 -19.66 13.11
C PHE A 393 -0.67 -18.94 13.67
N LEU A 394 -0.10 -18.02 12.87
CA LEU A 394 0.99 -17.15 13.27
C LEU A 394 0.39 -15.77 13.59
N ILE A 395 0.25 -15.46 14.88
CA ILE A 395 -0.51 -14.29 15.34
C ILE A 395 0.44 -13.24 15.94
N ASP A 396 0.35 -12.03 15.42
CA ASP A 396 0.94 -10.84 16.02
C ASP A 396 0.21 -10.49 17.32
N VAL A 397 0.93 -10.47 18.43
CA VAL A 397 0.42 -10.05 19.74
C VAL A 397 1.20 -8.86 20.30
N SER A 398 1.86 -8.08 19.44
CA SER A 398 2.57 -6.86 19.84
C SER A 398 1.62 -5.80 20.44
N GLY A 399 2.18 -4.83 21.17
CA GLY A 399 1.39 -3.79 21.82
C GLY A 399 0.51 -2.97 20.87
N SER A 400 0.89 -2.83 19.59
CA SER A 400 0.08 -2.13 18.58
C SER A 400 -1.22 -2.86 18.26
N MET A 401 -1.31 -4.17 18.54
CA MET A 401 -2.47 -5.03 18.29
C MET A 401 -3.60 -4.89 19.32
N ALA A 402 -3.45 -4.03 20.34
CA ALA A 402 -4.42 -3.91 21.44
C ALA A 402 -5.78 -3.30 21.05
N GLN A 403 -5.87 -2.63 19.90
CA GLN A 403 -7.11 -1.96 19.46
C GLN A 403 -8.19 -2.97 19.04
N ALA A 404 -9.47 -2.61 19.19
CA ALA A 404 -10.61 -3.49 18.92
C ALA A 404 -10.65 -4.08 17.50
N ASN A 405 -10.17 -3.34 16.50
CA ASN A 405 -10.07 -3.76 15.11
C ASN A 405 -8.75 -4.52 14.76
N LYS A 406 -7.99 -4.96 15.78
CA LYS A 406 -6.75 -5.74 15.65
C LYS A 406 -6.86 -7.07 16.39
N LEU A 407 -6.09 -7.35 17.45
CA LEU A 407 -6.08 -8.65 18.12
C LEU A 407 -7.49 -9.14 18.54
N PRO A 408 -8.39 -8.31 19.08
CA PRO A 408 -9.76 -8.73 19.36
C PRO A 408 -10.50 -9.20 18.09
N LEU A 409 -10.37 -8.47 16.97
CA LEU A 409 -10.94 -8.88 15.69
C LEU A 409 -10.25 -10.14 15.12
N VAL A 410 -8.95 -10.30 15.33
CA VAL A 410 -8.20 -11.53 15.01
C VAL A 410 -8.79 -12.71 15.77
N GLN A 411 -8.98 -12.58 17.10
CA GLN A 411 -9.56 -13.63 17.93
C GLN A 411 -10.95 -14.03 17.42
N GLU A 412 -11.84 -13.06 17.17
CA GLU A 412 -13.17 -13.32 16.61
C GLU A 412 -13.10 -14.01 15.24
N SER A 413 -12.21 -13.58 14.36
CA SER A 413 -12.00 -14.19 13.03
C SER A 413 -11.57 -15.65 13.16
N PHE A 414 -10.60 -15.95 14.01
CA PHE A 414 -10.15 -17.32 14.23
C PHE A 414 -11.19 -18.18 14.96
N ARG A 415 -12.06 -17.63 15.82
CA ARG A 415 -13.22 -18.39 16.36
C ARG A 415 -14.10 -18.91 15.22
N MET A 416 -14.42 -18.06 14.24
CA MET A 416 -15.25 -18.43 13.10
C MET A 416 -14.63 -19.58 12.28
N LEU A 417 -13.31 -19.48 12.01
CA LEU A 417 -12.58 -20.54 11.32
C LEU A 417 -12.57 -21.84 12.14
N VAL A 418 -12.25 -21.76 13.42
CA VAL A 418 -12.16 -22.93 14.31
C VAL A 418 -13.46 -23.69 14.34
N ASN A 419 -14.62 -23.01 14.36
CA ASN A 419 -15.93 -23.67 14.33
C ASN A 419 -16.20 -24.47 13.05
N SER A 420 -15.51 -24.15 11.95
CA SER A 420 -15.67 -24.81 10.64
C SER A 420 -14.70 -26.00 10.43
N LEU A 421 -13.71 -26.21 11.30
CA LEU A 421 -12.73 -27.29 11.13
C LEU A 421 -13.35 -28.69 11.31
N ARG A 422 -12.75 -29.70 10.68
CA ARG A 422 -13.15 -31.11 10.82
C ARG A 422 -12.22 -31.85 11.78
N SER A 423 -12.56 -33.09 12.11
CA SER A 423 -11.74 -33.95 12.98
C SER A 423 -10.37 -34.30 12.39
N GLU A 424 -10.27 -34.32 11.07
CA GLU A 424 -9.03 -34.61 10.34
C GLU A 424 -8.13 -33.38 10.20
N ASP A 425 -8.67 -32.18 10.39
CA ASP A 425 -7.90 -30.94 10.33
C ASP A 425 -7.11 -30.74 11.64
N ARG A 426 -6.00 -30.01 11.57
CA ARG A 426 -5.12 -29.73 12.71
C ARG A 426 -4.76 -28.25 12.79
N VAL A 427 -4.68 -27.75 14.02
CA VAL A 427 -4.31 -26.37 14.34
C VAL A 427 -3.13 -26.34 15.31
N SER A 428 -2.17 -25.49 15.01
CA SER A 428 -1.17 -25.03 15.98
C SER A 428 -1.22 -23.51 16.07
N ILE A 429 -0.90 -22.94 17.23
CA ILE A 429 -0.89 -21.48 17.43
C ILE A 429 0.51 -21.04 17.86
N VAL A 430 1.12 -20.23 17.01
CA VAL A 430 2.39 -19.54 17.25
C VAL A 430 2.11 -18.05 17.36
N VAL A 431 2.68 -17.40 18.37
CA VAL A 431 2.59 -15.97 18.53
C VAL A 431 3.95 -15.32 18.39
N TYR A 432 3.95 -14.05 18.00
CA TYR A 432 5.15 -13.22 18.12
C TYR A 432 4.79 -11.85 18.68
N ALA A 433 5.66 -11.39 19.58
CA ALA A 433 5.78 -10.02 20.05
C ALA A 433 7.26 -9.82 20.39
N GLY A 434 7.66 -9.47 21.62
CA GLY A 434 9.08 -9.29 21.95
C GLY A 434 9.92 -10.58 21.77
N SER A 435 9.25 -11.72 21.72
CA SER A 435 9.79 -13.04 21.39
C SER A 435 8.73 -13.87 20.65
N ALA A 436 9.16 -14.96 20.00
CA ALA A 436 8.26 -15.96 19.42
C ALA A 436 7.93 -17.07 20.43
N GLY A 437 6.70 -17.59 20.41
CA GLY A 437 6.27 -18.65 21.32
C GLY A 437 5.18 -19.56 20.74
N LEU A 438 5.25 -20.85 21.08
CA LEU A 438 4.20 -21.83 20.78
C LEU A 438 3.14 -21.81 21.89
N VAL A 439 1.93 -21.37 21.58
CA VAL A 439 0.80 -21.30 22.51
C VAL A 439 -0.01 -22.58 22.52
N LEU A 440 -0.13 -23.22 21.35
CA LEU A 440 -0.86 -24.48 21.18
C LEU A 440 -0.09 -25.36 20.20
N ASP A 441 0.28 -26.57 20.62
CA ASP A 441 0.85 -27.60 19.74
C ASP A 441 -0.24 -28.22 18.85
N SER A 442 0.15 -29.02 17.85
CA SER A 442 -0.74 -29.61 16.84
C SER A 442 -1.93 -30.32 17.47
N THR A 443 -3.09 -29.68 17.37
CA THR A 443 -4.34 -30.07 18.02
C THR A 443 -5.38 -30.38 16.95
N SER A 444 -6.11 -31.48 17.15
CA SER A 444 -7.18 -31.91 16.25
C SER A 444 -8.33 -30.90 16.21
N GLY A 445 -8.90 -30.66 15.03
CA GLY A 445 -9.95 -29.68 14.80
C GLY A 445 -11.27 -29.98 15.51
N ASP A 446 -11.49 -31.20 16.00
CA ASP A 446 -12.62 -31.56 16.86
C ASP A 446 -12.46 -31.09 18.32
N GLN A 447 -11.23 -30.78 18.76
CA GLN A 447 -10.94 -30.23 20.09
C GLN A 447 -11.19 -28.71 20.15
N LYS A 448 -12.37 -28.28 19.67
CA LYS A 448 -12.77 -26.87 19.55
C LYS A 448 -12.51 -26.07 20.81
N SER A 449 -12.98 -26.57 21.96
CA SER A 449 -12.87 -25.87 23.24
C SER A 449 -11.42 -25.60 23.65
N LEU A 450 -10.50 -26.53 23.37
CA LEU A 450 -9.08 -26.35 23.66
C LEU A 450 -8.47 -25.26 22.78
N ILE A 451 -8.76 -25.30 21.47
CA ILE A 451 -8.26 -24.32 20.50
C ILE A 451 -8.81 -22.92 20.82
N LEU A 452 -10.12 -22.80 21.04
CA LEU A 452 -10.78 -21.54 21.41
C LEU A 452 -10.23 -20.97 22.70
N SER A 453 -10.00 -21.81 23.72
CA SER A 453 -9.39 -21.37 24.97
C SER A 453 -7.96 -20.84 24.79
N ALA A 454 -7.20 -21.37 23.82
CA ALA A 454 -5.88 -20.87 23.50
C ALA A 454 -5.93 -19.49 22.80
N ILE A 455 -6.89 -19.29 21.89
CA ILE A 455 -7.15 -18.00 21.25
C ILE A 455 -7.58 -16.95 22.27
N ASP A 456 -8.46 -17.31 23.21
CA ASP A 456 -9.01 -16.39 24.22
C ASP A 456 -7.99 -15.86 25.22
N ARG A 457 -6.90 -16.60 25.43
CA ARG A 457 -5.82 -16.20 26.33
C ARG A 457 -4.79 -15.28 25.68
N LEU A 458 -4.89 -15.02 24.37
CA LEU A 458 -3.98 -14.11 23.68
C LEU A 458 -4.18 -12.68 24.20
N GLN A 459 -3.07 -11.99 24.46
CA GLN A 459 -3.07 -10.62 24.96
C GLN A 459 -1.99 -9.82 24.23
N ALA A 460 -2.33 -8.59 23.87
CA ALA A 460 -1.39 -7.67 23.22
C ALA A 460 -0.36 -7.15 24.23
N GLY A 461 0.93 -7.18 23.88
CA GLY A 461 2.01 -6.63 24.70
C GLY A 461 3.40 -6.83 24.09
N GLY A 462 4.34 -5.96 24.48
CA GLY A 462 5.74 -6.02 24.03
C GLY A 462 5.99 -5.40 22.64
N SER A 463 7.27 -5.33 22.26
CA SER A 463 7.73 -4.94 20.92
C SER A 463 7.52 -6.06 19.89
N THR A 464 7.87 -5.88 18.62
CA THR A 464 7.69 -6.88 17.55
C THR A 464 8.95 -7.76 17.36
N ALA A 465 8.83 -9.06 17.11
CA ALA A 465 9.92 -10.03 16.80
C ALA A 465 9.51 -10.98 15.63
N GLY A 466 8.93 -10.44 14.56
CA GLY A 466 8.23 -11.21 13.51
C GLY A 466 9.05 -12.32 12.81
N GLY A 467 10.35 -12.11 12.60
CA GLY A 467 11.26 -13.05 11.94
C GLY A 467 11.48 -14.36 12.70
N GLN A 468 11.55 -14.32 14.04
CA GLN A 468 11.58 -15.54 14.85
C GLN A 468 10.23 -16.26 14.81
N GLY A 469 9.13 -15.50 14.75
CA GLY A 469 7.77 -16.02 14.68
C GLY A 469 7.54 -16.90 13.45
N ILE A 470 7.90 -16.40 12.27
CA ILE A 470 7.70 -17.17 11.02
C ILE A 470 8.59 -18.40 10.91
N GLN A 471 9.83 -18.33 11.40
CA GLN A 471 10.70 -19.51 11.46
C GLN A 471 10.10 -20.60 12.35
N LEU A 472 9.62 -20.22 13.55
CA LEU A 472 8.95 -21.15 14.45
C LEU A 472 7.67 -21.72 13.84
N ALA A 473 6.86 -20.88 13.19
CA ALA A 473 5.64 -21.32 12.51
C ALA A 473 5.93 -22.37 11.42
N TYR A 474 6.93 -22.14 10.58
CA TYR A 474 7.32 -23.13 9.57
C TYR A 474 7.90 -24.40 10.18
N GLN A 475 8.68 -24.32 11.26
CA GLN A 475 9.16 -25.52 11.98
C GLN A 475 7.99 -26.36 12.54
N VAL A 476 6.98 -25.70 13.10
CA VAL A 476 5.77 -26.35 13.63
C VAL A 476 4.94 -26.97 12.50
N ALA A 477 4.78 -26.25 11.38
CA ALA A 477 4.08 -26.73 10.20
C ALA A 477 4.74 -28.00 9.65
N GLN A 478 6.08 -28.02 9.57
CA GLN A 478 6.85 -29.17 9.09
C GLN A 478 6.78 -30.36 10.06
N ARG A 479 6.86 -30.12 11.37
CA ARG A 479 6.73 -31.19 12.37
C ARG A 479 5.38 -31.89 12.30
N SER A 480 4.34 -31.15 11.95
CA SER A 480 2.96 -31.61 11.89
C SER A 480 2.47 -31.86 10.45
N PHE A 481 3.41 -32.00 9.50
CA PHE A 481 3.11 -32.01 8.08
C PHE A 481 2.20 -33.18 7.69
N ILE A 482 1.12 -32.87 6.99
CA ILE A 482 0.17 -33.86 6.45
C ILE A 482 0.50 -34.11 4.99
N ARG A 483 1.02 -35.30 4.68
CA ARG A 483 1.33 -35.69 3.30
C ARG A 483 0.05 -35.79 2.47
N GLY A 484 0.01 -35.09 1.33
CA GLY A 484 -1.18 -35.02 0.48
C GLY A 484 -2.33 -34.19 1.08
N GLY A 485 -2.10 -33.58 2.25
CA GLY A 485 -2.98 -32.59 2.85
C GLY A 485 -2.56 -31.16 2.49
N ASN A 486 -3.36 -30.21 2.97
CA ASN A 486 -3.04 -28.79 2.87
C ASN A 486 -2.19 -28.39 4.09
N ASN A 487 -0.98 -27.88 3.87
CA ASN A 487 -0.10 -27.41 4.96
C ASN A 487 0.11 -25.91 4.79
N ARG A 488 -0.29 -25.12 5.78
CA ARG A 488 -0.35 -23.67 5.62
C ARG A 488 -0.07 -22.93 6.92
N VAL A 489 0.74 -21.87 6.80
CA VAL A 489 0.86 -20.84 7.82
C VAL A 489 -0.14 -19.73 7.49
N ILE A 490 -0.93 -19.31 8.49
CA ILE A 490 -1.84 -18.17 8.39
C ILE A 490 -1.30 -17.07 9.29
N LEU A 491 -0.68 -16.06 8.68
CA LEU A 491 -0.15 -14.88 9.37
C LEU A 491 -1.28 -13.86 9.60
N ALA A 492 -1.46 -13.41 10.84
CA ALA A 492 -2.36 -12.31 11.20
C ALA A 492 -1.57 -11.17 11.85
N THR A 493 -1.55 -9.98 11.21
CA THR A 493 -0.71 -8.83 11.63
C THR A 493 -1.35 -7.50 11.28
N ASP A 494 -0.89 -6.40 11.90
CA ASP A 494 -1.24 -5.03 11.53
C ASP A 494 -0.25 -4.34 10.58
N GLY A 495 0.75 -5.09 10.08
CA GLY A 495 1.70 -4.65 9.07
C GLY A 495 3.14 -4.54 9.53
N ASP A 496 3.43 -4.63 10.84
CA ASP A 496 4.81 -4.63 11.34
C ASP A 496 5.44 -6.02 11.31
N PHE A 497 5.90 -6.44 10.13
CA PHE A 497 6.64 -7.70 9.96
C PHE A 497 8.14 -7.44 9.73
N ASN A 498 8.82 -6.80 10.68
CA ASN A 498 10.19 -6.26 10.48
C ASN A 498 11.29 -6.82 11.38
N VAL A 499 11.06 -7.86 12.18
CA VAL A 499 12.01 -8.12 13.28
C VAL A 499 12.55 -9.54 13.29
N GLY A 500 13.70 -9.75 12.64
CA GLY A 500 14.55 -10.92 12.89
C GLY A 500 15.17 -11.58 11.67
N ILE A 501 14.76 -11.21 10.45
CA ILE A 501 15.45 -11.62 9.22
C ILE A 501 16.09 -10.36 8.62
N SER A 502 17.37 -10.46 8.24
CA SER A 502 18.26 -9.35 7.86
C SER A 502 17.80 -8.48 6.70
N SER A 503 16.81 -8.92 5.92
CA SER A 503 16.17 -8.15 4.84
C SER A 503 14.82 -8.73 4.41
N ASP A 504 13.98 -7.94 3.72
CA ASP A 504 12.74 -8.42 3.07
C ASP A 504 13.00 -9.56 2.06
N ASN A 505 14.17 -9.56 1.42
CA ASN A 505 14.53 -10.59 0.44
C ASN A 505 14.81 -11.95 1.10
N ASP A 506 15.46 -11.95 2.26
CA ASP A 506 15.72 -13.18 3.00
C ASP A 506 14.41 -13.84 3.47
N LEU A 507 13.44 -13.02 3.88
CA LEU A 507 12.10 -13.48 4.21
C LEU A 507 11.38 -14.07 2.99
N VAL A 508 11.43 -13.39 1.84
CA VAL A 508 10.87 -13.90 0.59
C VAL A 508 11.51 -15.24 0.22
N ASN A 509 12.84 -15.35 0.28
CA ASN A 509 13.56 -16.59 -0.01
C ASN A 509 13.15 -17.73 0.92
N LEU A 510 12.98 -17.46 2.22
CA LEU A 510 12.47 -18.43 3.18
C LEU A 510 11.07 -18.91 2.79
N ILE A 511 10.16 -17.99 2.45
CA ILE A 511 8.79 -18.32 2.06
C ILE A 511 8.78 -19.17 0.78
N GLU A 512 9.55 -18.80 -0.24
CA GLU A 512 9.68 -19.57 -1.49
C GLU A 512 10.26 -20.97 -1.22
N GLU A 513 11.26 -21.10 -0.35
CA GLU A 513 11.82 -22.38 0.07
C GLU A 513 10.76 -23.28 0.74
N LYS A 514 9.98 -22.72 1.66
CA LYS A 514 8.95 -23.46 2.41
C LYS A 514 7.75 -23.82 1.56
N ARG A 515 7.36 -22.93 0.63
CA ARG A 515 6.41 -23.22 -0.44
C ARG A 515 6.86 -24.42 -1.27
N ASN A 516 8.12 -24.48 -1.69
CA ASN A 516 8.66 -25.60 -2.46
C ASN A 516 8.67 -26.92 -1.65
N GLN A 517 8.66 -26.83 -0.32
CA GLN A 517 8.50 -27.97 0.60
C GLN A 517 7.02 -28.31 0.88
N GLY A 518 6.08 -27.63 0.23
CA GLY A 518 4.64 -27.87 0.34
C GLY A 518 3.95 -27.17 1.51
N VAL A 519 4.57 -26.14 2.10
CA VAL A 519 3.97 -25.32 3.17
C VAL A 519 3.72 -23.91 2.65
N PHE A 520 2.45 -23.54 2.47
CA PHE A 520 2.03 -22.26 1.89
C PHE A 520 1.83 -21.17 2.95
N LEU A 521 1.74 -19.90 2.53
CA LEU A 521 1.53 -18.75 3.41
C LEU A 521 0.28 -17.96 2.99
N THR A 522 -0.67 -17.80 3.91
CA THR A 522 -1.76 -16.81 3.80
C THR A 522 -1.46 -15.67 4.75
N VAL A 523 -1.72 -14.43 4.32
CA VAL A 523 -1.51 -13.22 5.12
C VAL A 523 -2.84 -12.50 5.31
N LEU A 524 -3.16 -12.20 6.56
CA LEU A 524 -4.36 -11.50 6.98
C LEU A 524 -3.97 -10.20 7.67
N GLY A 525 -4.28 -9.07 7.03
CA GLY A 525 -4.06 -7.74 7.55
C GLY A 525 -5.21 -7.28 8.44
N PHE A 526 -4.89 -6.61 9.55
CA PHE A 526 -5.85 -6.05 10.49
C PHE A 526 -5.49 -4.62 10.90
N GLY A 527 -6.47 -3.85 11.34
CA GLY A 527 -6.24 -2.50 11.89
C GLY A 527 -5.78 -1.45 10.88
N MET A 528 -5.35 -0.29 11.38
CA MET A 528 -5.00 0.88 10.57
C MET A 528 -3.79 1.64 11.13
N GLY A 529 -3.27 2.58 10.35
CA GLY A 529 -2.20 3.50 10.72
C GLY A 529 -0.78 3.01 10.39
N ASN A 530 -0.57 1.69 10.38
CA ASN A 530 0.72 1.05 10.02
C ASN A 530 0.56 -0.06 8.96
N TYR A 531 -0.57 -0.08 8.27
CA TYR A 531 -0.91 -1.11 7.30
C TYR A 531 0.06 -1.12 6.10
N LYS A 532 0.86 -2.19 5.98
CA LYS A 532 1.89 -2.38 4.92
C LYS A 532 1.36 -3.26 3.80
N ASP A 533 0.41 -2.73 3.05
CA ASP A 533 -0.36 -3.46 2.04
C ASP A 533 0.52 -4.18 1.02
N SER A 534 1.43 -3.43 0.38
CA SER A 534 2.32 -3.96 -0.67
C SER A 534 3.29 -5.03 -0.17
N LYS A 535 3.71 -4.95 1.10
CA LYS A 535 4.58 -5.95 1.71
C LYS A 535 3.80 -7.22 1.99
N MET A 536 2.61 -7.12 2.58
CA MET A 536 1.79 -8.30 2.90
C MET A 536 1.33 -9.05 1.65
N GLU A 537 0.88 -8.33 0.62
CA GLU A 537 0.58 -8.88 -0.70
C GLU A 537 1.79 -9.65 -1.24
N LYS A 538 2.96 -9.00 -1.31
CA LYS A 538 4.19 -9.64 -1.80
C LYS A 538 4.54 -10.92 -1.04
N LEU A 539 4.33 -10.98 0.28
CA LEU A 539 4.63 -12.19 1.06
C LEU A 539 3.65 -13.33 0.75
N ALA A 540 2.36 -13.02 0.57
CA ALA A 540 1.34 -13.99 0.20
C ALA A 540 1.59 -14.55 -1.21
N ASP A 541 1.84 -13.69 -2.20
CA ASP A 541 2.16 -14.06 -3.58
C ASP A 541 3.35 -15.04 -3.61
N LYS A 542 4.41 -14.73 -2.86
CA LYS A 542 5.61 -15.57 -2.79
C LYS A 542 5.41 -16.89 -2.05
N GLY A 543 4.36 -17.00 -1.25
CA GLY A 543 3.97 -18.19 -0.53
C GLY A 543 2.90 -19.04 -1.22
N ASN A 544 2.50 -18.70 -2.45
CA ASN A 544 1.35 -19.27 -3.17
C ASN A 544 0.12 -19.36 -2.27
N GLY A 545 -0.18 -18.24 -1.62
CA GLY A 545 -1.37 -18.08 -0.83
C GLY A 545 -1.97 -16.70 -1.00
N ASN A 546 -2.98 -16.43 -0.20
CA ASN A 546 -3.86 -15.30 -0.41
C ASN A 546 -3.57 -14.21 0.61
N TYR A 547 -3.88 -12.99 0.19
CA TYR A 547 -3.86 -11.83 1.04
C TYR A 547 -5.27 -11.26 1.20
N ALA A 548 -5.67 -11.04 2.46
CA ALA A 548 -6.95 -10.41 2.78
C ALA A 548 -6.78 -9.35 3.87
N TYR A 549 -7.60 -8.31 3.80
CA TYR A 549 -7.68 -7.28 4.83
C TYR A 549 -9.03 -7.36 5.53
N ILE A 550 -8.99 -7.60 6.85
CA ILE A 550 -10.18 -7.79 7.67
C ILE A 550 -10.40 -6.52 8.51
N ASP A 551 -11.38 -5.73 8.09
CA ASP A 551 -11.78 -4.46 8.73
C ASP A 551 -13.01 -4.62 9.64
N THR A 552 -13.82 -5.66 9.43
CA THR A 552 -15.09 -5.89 10.14
C THR A 552 -15.32 -7.38 10.45
N ASN A 553 -16.24 -7.68 11.36
CA ASN A 553 -16.68 -9.05 11.62
C ASN A 553 -17.36 -9.71 10.40
N GLN A 554 -18.04 -8.92 9.57
CA GLN A 554 -18.66 -9.41 8.35
C GLN A 554 -17.61 -9.82 7.31
N GLU A 555 -16.52 -9.06 7.23
CA GLU A 555 -15.35 -9.41 6.42
C GLU A 555 -14.64 -10.65 6.97
N ALA A 556 -14.47 -10.73 8.31
CA ALA A 556 -13.92 -11.91 8.96
C ALA A 556 -14.72 -13.16 8.61
N HIS A 557 -16.05 -13.08 8.64
CA HIS A 557 -16.93 -14.18 8.25
C HIS A 557 -16.75 -14.56 6.77
N LYS A 558 -16.70 -13.57 5.86
CA LYS A 558 -16.45 -13.79 4.43
C LYS A 558 -15.14 -14.57 4.22
N VAL A 559 -14.05 -14.01 4.71
CA VAL A 559 -12.70 -14.55 4.53
C VAL A 559 -12.59 -15.93 5.20
N MET A 560 -12.97 -16.06 6.47
CA MET A 560 -12.70 -17.27 7.26
C MET A 560 -13.65 -18.43 6.97
N VAL A 561 -14.92 -18.16 6.66
CA VAL A 561 -15.95 -19.20 6.54
C VAL A 561 -16.28 -19.48 5.08
N GLN A 562 -16.42 -18.44 4.25
CA GLN A 562 -16.87 -18.61 2.86
C GLN A 562 -15.69 -18.87 1.92
N GLU A 563 -14.58 -18.15 2.10
CA GLU A 563 -13.49 -18.13 1.11
C GLU A 563 -12.31 -19.01 1.48
N LEU A 564 -11.91 -19.08 2.75
CA LEU A 564 -10.71 -19.81 3.14
C LEU A 564 -10.79 -21.28 2.69
N GLY A 565 -11.94 -21.93 2.84
CA GLY A 565 -12.15 -23.29 2.34
C GLY A 565 -11.92 -23.45 0.83
N THR A 566 -12.20 -22.43 0.02
CA THR A 566 -11.93 -22.45 -1.44
C THR A 566 -10.46 -22.17 -1.76
N MET A 567 -9.82 -21.28 -1.00
CA MET A 567 -8.42 -20.89 -1.13
C MET A 567 -7.45 -22.02 -0.76
N LEU A 568 -7.83 -22.88 0.19
CA LEU A 568 -6.97 -23.95 0.70
C LEU A 568 -6.74 -25.11 -0.27
N PHE A 569 -7.58 -25.26 -1.31
CA PHE A 569 -7.56 -26.42 -2.20
C PHE A 569 -7.48 -25.99 -3.67
N PRO A 570 -6.27 -25.79 -4.21
CA PRO A 570 -6.09 -25.45 -5.62
C PRO A 570 -6.51 -26.61 -6.51
N ILE A 571 -7.30 -26.30 -7.55
CA ILE A 571 -7.66 -27.24 -8.61
C ILE A 571 -6.80 -27.05 -9.87
N ALA A 572 -6.07 -25.94 -9.96
CA ALA A 572 -4.89 -25.80 -10.79
C ALA A 572 -3.91 -24.78 -10.20
N LYS A 573 -2.68 -24.84 -10.72
CA LYS A 573 -1.61 -23.87 -10.45
C LYS A 573 -1.09 -23.29 -11.77
N ASP A 574 -0.32 -22.21 -11.68
CA ASP A 574 0.28 -21.51 -12.82
C ASP A 574 -0.74 -21.12 -13.88
N VAL A 575 -1.89 -20.61 -13.43
CA VAL A 575 -3.01 -20.28 -14.30
C VAL A 575 -2.75 -18.92 -14.95
N LYS A 576 -2.68 -18.92 -16.28
CA LYS A 576 -2.36 -17.75 -17.11
C LYS A 576 -3.42 -17.54 -18.18
N ILE A 577 -3.79 -16.29 -18.41
CA ILE A 577 -4.64 -15.91 -19.52
C ILE A 577 -3.78 -15.20 -20.56
N GLN A 578 -3.91 -15.61 -21.83
CA GLN A 578 -3.47 -14.84 -22.98
C GLN A 578 -4.65 -14.54 -23.89
N VAL A 579 -4.81 -13.27 -24.22
CA VAL A 579 -5.85 -12.77 -25.09
C VAL A 579 -5.24 -12.30 -26.39
N GLU A 580 -5.77 -12.79 -27.51
CA GLU A 580 -5.38 -12.41 -28.86
C GLU A 580 -6.51 -11.60 -29.50
N PHE A 581 -6.23 -10.36 -29.89
CA PHE A 581 -7.19 -9.45 -30.50
C PHE A 581 -7.08 -9.48 -32.02
N ASN A 582 -8.22 -9.53 -32.73
CA ASN A 582 -8.22 -9.49 -34.18
C ASN A 582 -8.15 -8.04 -34.69
N PRO A 583 -7.05 -7.61 -35.34
CA PRO A 583 -6.89 -6.23 -35.81
C PRO A 583 -7.86 -5.82 -36.94
N ALA A 584 -8.60 -6.77 -37.52
CA ALA A 584 -9.68 -6.45 -38.45
C ALA A 584 -10.91 -5.85 -37.75
N HIS A 585 -11.10 -6.15 -36.45
CA HIS A 585 -12.28 -5.75 -35.67
C HIS A 585 -11.92 -4.89 -34.46
N VAL A 586 -10.69 -4.99 -33.95
CA VAL A 586 -10.18 -4.26 -32.79
C VAL A 586 -9.06 -3.35 -33.25
N LYS A 587 -9.19 -2.05 -33.03
CA LYS A 587 -8.11 -1.09 -33.28
C LYS A 587 -7.10 -1.09 -32.13
N SER A 588 -7.61 -1.02 -30.91
CA SER A 588 -6.81 -1.03 -29.69
C SER A 588 -7.58 -1.62 -28.52
N TYR A 589 -6.86 -2.03 -27.48
CA TYR A 589 -7.45 -2.61 -26.28
C TYR A 589 -6.70 -2.16 -25.03
N ARG A 590 -7.35 -2.27 -23.87
CA ARG A 590 -6.77 -1.99 -22.55
C ARG A 590 -7.34 -2.97 -21.53
N LEU A 591 -6.47 -3.63 -20.77
CA LEU A 591 -6.87 -4.42 -19.60
C LEU A 591 -7.25 -3.43 -18.48
N VAL A 592 -8.43 -3.61 -17.86
CA VAL A 592 -8.89 -2.75 -16.76
C VAL A 592 -8.49 -3.39 -15.43
N GLY A 593 -7.61 -2.73 -14.68
CA GLY A 593 -6.96 -3.32 -13.51
C GLY A 593 -5.82 -4.28 -13.90
N TYR A 594 -5.43 -5.16 -12.97
CA TYR A 594 -4.40 -6.19 -13.14
C TYR A 594 -3.00 -5.64 -13.45
N GLU A 595 -2.70 -4.38 -13.13
CA GLU A 595 -1.44 -3.72 -13.47
C GLU A 595 -0.21 -4.47 -12.92
N ASN A 596 -0.30 -5.03 -11.71
CA ASN A 596 0.76 -5.82 -11.07
C ASN A 596 0.76 -7.31 -11.48
N ARG A 597 -0.17 -7.75 -12.34
CA ARG A 597 -0.32 -9.15 -12.80
C ARG A 597 -0.04 -9.35 -14.29
N VAL A 598 0.35 -8.29 -15.01
CA VAL A 598 0.74 -8.38 -16.43
C VAL A 598 1.99 -9.25 -16.58
N LEU A 599 1.98 -10.15 -17.55
CA LEU A 599 3.08 -11.05 -17.90
C LEU A 599 3.61 -10.75 -19.31
N ALA A 600 4.84 -11.15 -19.57
CA ALA A 600 5.37 -11.12 -20.94
C ALA A 600 4.59 -12.09 -21.83
N LYS A 601 4.60 -11.90 -23.15
CA LYS A 601 3.84 -12.78 -24.07
C LYS A 601 4.47 -14.17 -24.14
N GLU A 602 5.78 -14.20 -23.97
CA GLU A 602 6.64 -15.39 -23.97
C GLU A 602 6.38 -16.24 -22.71
N ASP A 603 6.10 -15.59 -21.57
CA ASP A 603 5.75 -16.23 -20.30
C ASP A 603 4.51 -17.13 -20.39
N PHE A 604 3.64 -16.89 -21.39
CA PHE A 604 2.44 -17.70 -21.59
C PHE A 604 2.74 -19.16 -21.91
N ASN A 605 3.84 -19.48 -22.59
CA ASN A 605 4.19 -20.88 -22.90
C ASN A 605 5.33 -21.42 -22.02
N ASP A 606 5.83 -20.61 -21.09
CA ASP A 606 6.89 -21.00 -20.18
C ASP A 606 6.32 -21.68 -18.93
N ASP A 607 6.45 -23.00 -18.85
CA ASP A 607 6.05 -23.78 -17.66
C ASP A 607 6.98 -23.55 -16.46
N THR A 608 8.07 -22.81 -16.57
CA THR A 608 8.89 -22.42 -15.39
C THR A 608 8.42 -21.13 -14.75
N LYS A 609 7.62 -20.34 -15.47
CA LYS A 609 7.09 -19.08 -14.98
C LYS A 609 5.87 -19.33 -14.08
N ASP A 610 6.04 -18.99 -12.82
CA ASP A 610 5.02 -19.01 -11.77
C ASP A 610 3.87 -18.02 -12.09
N ALA A 611 2.64 -18.44 -11.80
CA ALA A 611 1.43 -17.62 -11.93
C ALA A 611 0.36 -18.10 -10.94
N GLY A 612 -0.76 -17.39 -10.87
CA GLY A 612 -1.77 -17.60 -9.83
C GLY A 612 -2.38 -19.00 -9.79
N GLU A 613 -2.72 -19.44 -8.59
CA GLU A 613 -3.52 -20.61 -8.34
C GLU A 613 -5.01 -20.31 -8.53
N LEU A 614 -5.77 -21.33 -8.92
CA LEU A 614 -7.23 -21.27 -8.83
C LEU A 614 -7.77 -22.33 -7.89
N GLY A 615 -8.42 -21.86 -6.82
CA GLY A 615 -9.09 -22.68 -5.82
C GLY A 615 -10.37 -23.34 -6.32
N ALA A 616 -10.78 -24.42 -5.65
CA ALA A 616 -12.06 -25.07 -5.90
C ALA A 616 -13.23 -24.09 -5.74
N GLY A 617 -14.06 -23.96 -6.77
CA GLY A 617 -15.22 -23.06 -6.78
C GLY A 617 -14.91 -21.56 -6.86
N HIS A 618 -13.62 -21.18 -6.88
CA HIS A 618 -13.21 -19.79 -7.04
C HIS A 618 -13.59 -19.27 -8.44
N SER A 619 -13.99 -18.01 -8.52
CA SER A 619 -14.28 -17.32 -9.78
C SER A 619 -13.38 -16.11 -9.99
N VAL A 620 -12.89 -15.90 -11.21
CA VAL A 620 -12.07 -14.73 -11.56
C VAL A 620 -12.74 -13.96 -12.69
N THR A 621 -12.78 -12.64 -12.60
CA THR A 621 -13.40 -11.74 -13.58
C THR A 621 -12.42 -10.66 -14.00
N ALA A 622 -12.19 -10.54 -15.30
CA ALA A 622 -11.37 -9.49 -15.90
C ALA A 622 -12.16 -8.72 -16.97
N PHE A 623 -11.81 -7.46 -17.17
CA PHE A 623 -12.37 -6.62 -18.22
C PHE A 623 -11.31 -6.12 -19.19
N TYR A 624 -11.64 -6.13 -20.47
CA TYR A 624 -10.96 -5.34 -21.49
C TYR A 624 -11.86 -4.23 -22.01
N GLU A 625 -11.33 -3.02 -22.10
CA GLU A 625 -11.92 -1.96 -22.92
C GLU A 625 -11.30 -2.02 -24.32
N ILE A 626 -12.11 -2.21 -25.35
CA ILE A 626 -11.67 -2.34 -26.74
C ILE A 626 -12.24 -1.22 -27.60
N VAL A 627 -11.40 -0.66 -28.49
CA VAL A 627 -11.80 0.30 -29.51
C VAL A 627 -12.13 -0.46 -30.80
N PRO A 628 -13.38 -0.42 -31.29
CA PRO A 628 -13.75 -1.07 -32.55
C PRO A 628 -12.99 -0.50 -33.75
N ALA A 629 -12.54 -1.36 -34.65
CA ALA A 629 -11.86 -0.95 -35.89
C ALA A 629 -12.79 -0.20 -36.86
N SER A 630 -14.10 -0.48 -36.82
CA SER A 630 -15.11 0.15 -37.69
C SER A 630 -15.34 1.64 -37.42
N LEU A 631 -15.01 2.12 -36.20
CA LEU A 631 -15.14 3.53 -35.84
C LEU A 631 -13.96 4.38 -36.36
N TYR A 632 -12.86 3.73 -36.71
CA TYR A 632 -11.77 4.36 -37.44
C TYR A 632 -12.04 4.26 -38.94
N GLN A 633 -12.72 5.28 -39.49
CA GLN A 633 -12.50 5.63 -40.88
C GLN A 633 -11.01 5.99 -41.04
N PRO A 634 -10.40 5.87 -42.24
CA PRO A 634 -9.00 6.24 -42.49
C PRO A 634 -8.77 7.77 -42.44
N PHE A 635 -9.43 8.46 -41.50
CA PHE A 635 -9.03 9.77 -41.07
C PHE A 635 -8.02 9.59 -39.93
N VAL A 636 -6.83 10.12 -40.18
CA VAL A 636 -5.63 10.05 -39.35
C VAL A 636 -5.91 10.72 -38.00
N ASP A 637 -6.44 9.97 -37.03
CA ASP A 637 -6.33 10.36 -35.63
C ASP A 637 -5.14 9.64 -35.00
N ASP A 638 -3.97 10.14 -35.41
CA ASP A 638 -2.63 9.77 -34.97
C ASP A 638 -2.32 10.47 -33.64
N THR A 639 -3.04 10.09 -32.58
CA THR A 639 -2.68 10.54 -31.22
C THR A 639 -1.47 9.78 -30.67
N ARG A 640 -1.03 8.71 -31.36
CA ARG A 640 0.22 8.01 -31.10
C ARG A 640 1.05 7.94 -32.38
N LYS A 641 1.85 9.00 -32.57
CA LYS A 641 2.88 9.16 -33.61
C LYS A 641 3.96 8.08 -33.51
N VAL A 642 3.61 6.83 -33.80
CA VAL A 642 4.59 5.76 -33.98
C VAL A 642 4.86 5.62 -35.46
N ASP A 643 6.13 5.70 -35.83
CA ASP A 643 6.55 5.55 -37.22
C ASP A 643 6.07 4.20 -37.77
N PRO A 644 5.57 4.17 -39.01
CA PRO A 644 5.23 2.92 -39.65
C PRO A 644 6.47 2.03 -39.75
N LEU A 645 6.25 0.73 -39.63
CA LEU A 645 7.33 -0.25 -39.65
C LEU A 645 8.00 -0.25 -41.03
N LYS A 646 9.27 0.17 -41.08
CA LYS A 646 10.03 0.32 -42.32
C LYS A 646 10.36 -1.00 -43.01
N TYR A 647 10.55 -2.07 -42.25
CA TYR A 647 11.10 -3.35 -42.74
C TYR A 647 10.10 -4.50 -42.72
N GLN A 648 8.85 -4.28 -42.33
CA GLN A 648 7.83 -5.33 -42.23
C GLN A 648 6.43 -4.82 -42.56
N GLU A 649 5.65 -5.65 -43.24
CA GLU A 649 4.23 -5.43 -43.49
C GLU A 649 3.38 -6.40 -42.68
N VAL A 650 2.41 -5.88 -41.92
CA VAL A 650 1.47 -6.70 -41.15
C VAL A 650 0.24 -6.99 -42.01
N LYS A 651 0.12 -8.23 -42.49
CA LYS A 651 -1.04 -8.72 -43.24
C LYS A 651 -2.11 -9.25 -42.29
N VAL A 652 -3.25 -8.58 -42.24
CA VAL A 652 -4.39 -8.99 -41.40
C VAL A 652 -5.22 -10.05 -42.12
N LYS A 653 -5.44 -11.19 -41.46
CA LYS A 653 -6.30 -12.25 -41.97
C LYS A 653 -7.78 -11.86 -41.78
N SER A 654 -8.58 -11.99 -42.84
CA SER A 654 -10.03 -11.84 -42.71
C SER A 654 -10.61 -13.04 -41.94
N ASN A 655 -11.22 -12.76 -40.80
CA ASN A 655 -11.88 -13.73 -39.93
C ASN A 655 -13.02 -13.01 -39.20
N ALA A 656 -14.11 -13.72 -38.90
CA ALA A 656 -15.27 -13.18 -38.19
C ALA A 656 -15.05 -13.05 -36.68
N GLU A 657 -13.95 -13.58 -36.13
CA GLU A 657 -13.64 -13.56 -34.70
C GLU A 657 -13.19 -12.17 -34.23
N LEU A 658 -13.72 -11.70 -33.10
CA LEU A 658 -13.32 -10.44 -32.45
C LEU A 658 -12.00 -10.61 -31.68
N MET A 659 -11.92 -11.69 -30.90
CA MET A 659 -10.79 -12.01 -30.04
C MET A 659 -10.84 -13.48 -29.60
N THR A 660 -9.68 -14.03 -29.25
CA THR A 660 -9.54 -15.38 -28.69
C THR A 660 -8.90 -15.30 -27.30
N VAL A 661 -9.53 -15.93 -26.31
CA VAL A 661 -8.98 -16.10 -24.97
C VAL A 661 -8.39 -17.49 -24.86
N LYS A 662 -7.14 -17.57 -24.41
CA LYS A 662 -6.39 -18.80 -24.16
C LYS A 662 -6.07 -18.86 -22.66
N LEU A 663 -6.52 -19.92 -22.00
CA LEU A 663 -6.22 -20.22 -20.60
C LEU A 663 -5.21 -21.36 -20.56
N ARG A 664 -4.05 -21.13 -19.97
CA ARG A 664 -3.06 -22.16 -19.69
C ARG A 664 -3.01 -22.43 -18.19
N TYR A 665 -2.91 -23.70 -17.80
CA TYR A 665 -2.88 -24.11 -16.39
C TYR A 665 -2.15 -25.44 -16.23
N LYS A 666 -1.69 -25.76 -15.01
CA LYS A 666 -1.21 -27.10 -14.64
C LYS A 666 -2.15 -27.75 -13.66
N ASP A 667 -2.31 -29.08 -13.75
CA ASP A 667 -2.97 -29.84 -12.69
C ASP A 667 -2.19 -29.64 -11.35
N PRO A 668 -2.82 -29.72 -10.16
CA PRO A 668 -2.17 -29.35 -8.90
C PRO A 668 -0.84 -30.07 -8.65
N ASN A 669 -0.80 -31.36 -8.99
CA ASN A 669 0.39 -32.22 -8.90
C ASN A 669 1.16 -32.36 -10.22
N GLY A 670 0.70 -31.73 -11.30
CA GLY A 670 1.32 -31.78 -12.62
C GLY A 670 2.47 -30.77 -12.76
N SER A 671 3.37 -31.03 -13.71
CA SER A 671 4.44 -30.09 -14.11
C SER A 671 4.25 -29.54 -15.53
N VAL A 672 3.43 -30.19 -16.34
CA VAL A 672 3.14 -29.82 -17.73
C VAL A 672 1.81 -29.11 -17.81
N SER A 673 1.76 -28.00 -18.54
CA SER A 673 0.53 -27.24 -18.69
C SER A 673 -0.41 -27.76 -19.78
N ARG A 674 -1.68 -27.42 -19.63
CA ARG A 674 -2.80 -27.70 -20.53
C ARG A 674 -3.40 -26.40 -21.02
N LEU A 675 -3.99 -26.42 -22.21
CA LEU A 675 -4.55 -25.25 -22.87
C LEU A 675 -6.07 -25.41 -23.05
N LEU A 676 -6.81 -24.36 -22.69
CA LEU A 676 -8.20 -24.16 -23.08
C LEU A 676 -8.30 -22.88 -23.89
N SER A 677 -9.21 -22.84 -24.87
CA SER A 677 -9.49 -21.63 -25.62
C SER A 677 -10.97 -21.40 -25.81
N ARG A 678 -11.34 -20.12 -25.88
CA ARG A 678 -12.68 -19.66 -26.23
C ARG A 678 -12.58 -18.41 -27.09
N THR A 679 -13.47 -18.31 -28.07
CA THR A 679 -13.48 -17.21 -29.02
C THR A 679 -14.78 -16.42 -28.87
N LEU A 680 -14.68 -15.10 -29.06
CA LEU A 680 -15.81 -14.18 -29.10
C LEU A 680 -15.95 -13.60 -30.51
N ILE A 681 -17.19 -13.46 -30.99
CA ILE A 681 -17.52 -12.93 -32.31
C ILE A 681 -18.29 -11.60 -32.18
N PRO A 682 -18.14 -10.64 -33.13
CA PRO A 682 -18.71 -9.28 -33.02
C PRO A 682 -20.23 -9.23 -32.87
N ASN A 683 -20.97 -10.19 -33.42
CA ASN A 683 -22.44 -10.22 -33.35
C ASN A 683 -22.97 -10.59 -31.95
N GLN A 684 -22.09 -10.89 -30.99
CA GLN A 684 -22.42 -11.17 -29.59
C GLN A 684 -22.19 -9.94 -28.68
N VAL A 685 -21.95 -8.75 -29.25
CA VAL A 685 -21.77 -7.50 -28.50
C VAL A 685 -23.13 -6.78 -28.35
N GLY A 686 -23.58 -6.55 -27.12
CA GLY A 686 -24.76 -5.72 -26.85
C GLY A 686 -25.37 -5.94 -25.47
N TRP A 687 -26.03 -4.91 -24.93
CA TRP A 687 -26.65 -4.94 -23.60
C TRP A 687 -27.75 -5.99 -23.42
N SER A 688 -28.37 -6.44 -24.51
CA SER A 688 -29.33 -7.55 -24.50
C SER A 688 -28.70 -8.93 -24.31
N TYR A 689 -27.38 -9.05 -24.52
CA TYR A 689 -26.65 -10.32 -24.44
C TYR A 689 -25.85 -10.48 -23.14
N VAL A 690 -25.76 -9.43 -22.32
CA VAL A 690 -24.95 -9.45 -21.09
C VAL A 690 -25.78 -9.79 -19.85
N SER A 691 -25.18 -10.55 -18.96
CA SER A 691 -25.75 -11.03 -17.72
C SER A 691 -25.76 -9.96 -16.61
N ASN A 692 -26.34 -10.29 -15.46
CA ASN A 692 -26.21 -9.47 -14.26
C ASN A 692 -24.76 -9.46 -13.75
N ASN A 693 -23.94 -10.48 -14.05
CA ASN A 693 -22.52 -10.48 -13.69
C ASN A 693 -21.81 -9.32 -14.37
N PHE A 694 -21.97 -9.17 -15.69
CA PHE A 694 -21.39 -8.06 -16.45
C PHE A 694 -21.88 -6.71 -15.95
N LYS A 695 -23.19 -6.56 -15.75
CA LYS A 695 -23.77 -5.28 -15.28
C LYS A 695 -23.21 -4.88 -13.91
N PHE A 696 -23.20 -5.81 -12.95
CA PHE A 696 -22.69 -5.54 -11.62
C PHE A 696 -21.19 -5.27 -11.64
N ALA A 697 -20.40 -6.16 -12.25
CA ALA A 697 -18.95 -6.02 -12.34
C ALA A 697 -18.52 -4.72 -13.05
N SER A 698 -19.21 -4.31 -14.12
CA SER A 698 -18.89 -3.06 -14.82
C SER A 698 -19.22 -1.81 -14.01
N ALA A 699 -20.23 -1.86 -13.13
CA ALA A 699 -20.48 -0.78 -12.16
C ALA A 699 -19.38 -0.71 -11.08
N VAL A 700 -18.87 -1.85 -10.62
CA VAL A 700 -17.73 -1.90 -9.70
C VAL A 700 -16.45 -1.35 -10.37
N ALA A 701 -16.21 -1.71 -11.63
CA ALA A 701 -15.08 -1.19 -12.41
C ALA A 701 -15.16 0.34 -12.55
N GLU A 702 -16.33 0.87 -12.91
CA GLU A 702 -16.56 2.31 -13.01
C GLU A 702 -16.36 3.03 -11.67
N PHE A 703 -16.81 2.42 -10.57
CA PHE A 703 -16.57 2.94 -9.23
C PHE A 703 -15.07 3.03 -8.90
N GLY A 704 -14.31 1.98 -9.22
CA GLY A 704 -12.85 1.98 -9.09
C GLY A 704 -12.17 3.08 -9.92
N LEU A 705 -12.60 3.29 -11.17
CA LEU A 705 -12.09 4.38 -12.03
C LEU A 705 -12.36 5.76 -11.43
N LEU A 706 -13.52 5.96 -10.78
CA LEU A 706 -13.87 7.21 -10.10
C LEU A 706 -12.99 7.46 -8.88
N LEU A 707 -12.84 6.47 -8.00
CA LEU A 707 -12.02 6.58 -6.79
C LEU A 707 -10.54 6.82 -7.11
N LYS A 708 -10.02 6.19 -8.17
CA LYS A 708 -8.64 6.41 -8.66
C LYS A 708 -8.43 7.77 -9.33
N ASN A 709 -9.50 8.50 -9.63
CA ASN A 709 -9.45 9.66 -10.53
C ASN A 709 -8.76 9.30 -11.87
N SER A 710 -9.13 8.14 -12.43
CA SER A 710 -8.48 7.55 -13.60
C SER A 710 -8.51 8.49 -14.82
N PRO A 711 -7.41 8.58 -15.61
CA PRO A 711 -7.41 9.31 -16.87
C PRO A 711 -8.35 8.68 -17.92
N HIS A 712 -8.75 7.42 -17.71
CA HIS A 712 -9.63 6.68 -18.61
C HIS A 712 -11.08 6.60 -18.12
N ARG A 713 -11.43 7.34 -17.06
CA ARG A 713 -12.80 7.33 -16.51
C ARG A 713 -13.85 7.87 -17.48
N GLY A 714 -13.48 8.54 -18.57
CA GLY A 714 -14.43 9.04 -19.57
C GLY A 714 -15.60 9.82 -18.94
N SER A 715 -16.82 9.35 -19.21
CA SER A 715 -18.08 9.89 -18.67
C SER A 715 -18.57 9.21 -17.38
N ALA A 716 -17.70 8.42 -16.73
CA ALA A 716 -18.03 7.71 -15.49
C ALA A 716 -18.60 8.64 -14.43
N ASN A 717 -19.60 8.17 -13.70
CA ASN A 717 -20.17 8.89 -12.56
C ASN A 717 -20.87 7.94 -11.60
N TYR A 718 -20.92 8.33 -10.32
CA TYR A 718 -21.48 7.51 -9.24
C TYR A 718 -22.95 7.15 -9.47
N HIS A 719 -23.73 8.05 -10.08
CA HIS A 719 -25.15 7.80 -10.37
C HIS A 719 -25.36 6.65 -11.34
N ASN A 720 -24.64 6.65 -12.47
CA ASN A 720 -24.73 5.58 -13.46
C ASN A 720 -24.22 4.24 -12.91
N ALA A 721 -23.14 4.25 -12.14
CA ALA A 721 -22.63 3.06 -11.45
C ALA A 721 -23.70 2.48 -10.50
N THR A 722 -24.30 3.33 -9.65
CA THR A 722 -25.35 2.95 -8.70
C THR A 722 -26.57 2.35 -9.39
N GLN A 723 -27.11 3.03 -10.41
CA GLN A 723 -28.30 2.55 -11.14
C GLN A 723 -28.06 1.17 -11.77
N ARG A 724 -26.90 1.00 -12.41
CA ARG A 724 -26.54 -0.27 -13.06
C ARG A 724 -26.32 -1.39 -12.06
N ALA A 725 -25.65 -1.13 -10.95
CA ALA A 725 -25.46 -2.10 -9.88
C ALA A 725 -26.78 -2.48 -9.20
N GLN A 726 -27.67 -1.52 -8.96
CA GLN A 726 -28.97 -1.75 -8.34
C GLN A 726 -29.87 -2.64 -9.21
N GLY A 727 -29.83 -2.48 -10.53
CA GLY A 727 -30.50 -3.37 -11.48
C GLY A 727 -29.88 -4.76 -11.60
N ALA A 728 -28.73 -5.02 -10.95
CA ALA A 728 -27.94 -6.23 -11.09
C ALA A 728 -27.51 -6.86 -9.75
N ILE A 729 -28.16 -6.51 -8.63
CA ILE A 729 -27.85 -7.07 -7.29
C ILE A 729 -27.90 -8.60 -7.32
N GLY A 730 -28.94 -9.20 -7.93
CA GLY A 730 -29.07 -10.65 -7.96
C GLY A 730 -29.29 -11.25 -6.57
N ASN A 731 -28.77 -12.47 -6.35
CA ASN A 731 -28.81 -13.13 -5.04
C ASN A 731 -27.70 -12.58 -4.13
N ASP A 732 -28.07 -11.94 -3.02
CA ASP A 732 -27.12 -11.33 -2.08
C ASP A 732 -27.46 -11.69 -0.63
N PRO A 733 -27.34 -12.97 -0.24
CA PRO A 733 -27.80 -13.44 1.07
C PRO A 733 -27.02 -12.81 2.25
N TRP A 734 -25.82 -12.30 1.99
CA TRP A 734 -24.95 -11.67 2.98
C TRP A 734 -24.89 -10.15 2.87
N GLY A 735 -25.61 -9.55 1.91
CA GLY A 735 -25.70 -8.09 1.77
C GLY A 735 -24.45 -7.39 1.24
N TYR A 736 -23.49 -8.10 0.65
CA TYR A 736 -22.24 -7.51 0.13
C TYR A 736 -22.51 -6.56 -1.05
N ARG A 737 -23.38 -6.96 -1.99
CA ARG A 737 -23.74 -6.12 -3.14
C ARG A 737 -24.62 -4.95 -2.72
N GLY A 738 -25.43 -5.12 -1.68
CA GLY A 738 -26.16 -4.03 -1.03
C GLY A 738 -25.23 -3.03 -0.32
N GLU A 739 -24.17 -3.51 0.34
CA GLU A 739 -23.14 -2.65 0.94
C GLU A 739 -22.41 -1.83 -0.11
N PHE A 740 -22.04 -2.45 -1.23
CA PHE A 740 -21.42 -1.75 -2.35
C PHE A 740 -22.20 -0.49 -2.76
N LEU A 741 -23.53 -0.58 -2.89
CA LEU A 741 -24.36 0.58 -3.25
C LEU A 741 -24.22 1.72 -2.22
N ARG A 742 -24.23 1.40 -0.92
CA ARG A 742 -24.02 2.39 0.14
C ARG A 742 -22.64 3.02 0.09
N LEU A 743 -21.61 2.25 -0.26
CA LEU A 743 -20.25 2.76 -0.42
C LEU A 743 -20.11 3.70 -1.62
N VAL A 744 -20.79 3.40 -2.73
CA VAL A 744 -20.86 4.29 -3.89
C VAL A 744 -21.53 5.63 -3.52
N ASP A 745 -22.64 5.59 -2.80
CA ASP A 745 -23.34 6.79 -2.31
C ASP A 745 -22.48 7.62 -1.33
N ARG A 746 -21.78 6.92 -0.42
CA ARG A 746 -20.84 7.54 0.53
C ARG A 746 -19.71 8.26 -0.21
N ALA A 747 -19.10 7.61 -1.19
CA ALA A 747 -18.04 8.20 -2.01
C ALA A 747 -18.54 9.40 -2.83
N ALA A 748 -19.75 9.32 -3.39
CA ALA A 748 -20.37 10.44 -4.09
C ALA A 748 -20.49 11.65 -3.16
N SER A 749 -21.02 11.44 -1.96
CA SER A 749 -21.15 12.50 -0.94
C SER A 749 -19.79 13.11 -0.56
N LEU A 750 -18.77 12.28 -0.33
CA LEU A 750 -17.41 12.73 0.02
C LEU A 750 -16.69 13.47 -1.12
N SER A 751 -17.02 13.14 -2.36
CA SER A 751 -16.48 13.81 -3.56
C SER A 751 -17.11 15.19 -3.85
N GLY A 752 -18.04 15.65 -3.00
CA GLY A 752 -18.78 16.91 -3.21
C GLY A 752 -19.94 16.80 -4.20
N ASN A 753 -20.34 15.58 -4.60
CA ASN A 753 -21.53 15.33 -5.39
C ASN A 753 -22.70 14.98 -4.45
N ASN A 754 -23.47 15.99 -4.04
CA ASN A 754 -24.62 15.81 -3.15
C ASN A 754 -25.71 14.94 -3.79
N TYR A 755 -25.85 13.69 -3.33
CA TYR A 755 -27.03 12.86 -3.53
C TYR A 755 -27.47 12.21 -2.21
N TYR A 756 -28.78 11.97 -2.13
CA TYR A 756 -29.52 11.51 -0.96
C TYR A 756 -28.99 10.18 -0.40
N ILE A 757 -28.65 10.15 0.89
CA ILE A 757 -28.29 8.94 1.63
C ILE A 757 -29.58 8.26 2.12
N PRO A 758 -29.95 7.06 1.66
CA PRO A 758 -31.03 6.31 2.29
C PRO A 758 -30.58 5.90 3.71
N PRO A 759 -31.47 6.01 4.73
CA PRO A 759 -31.12 5.66 6.10
C PRO A 759 -30.73 4.17 6.22
N GLU A 760 -29.78 3.87 7.11
CA GLU A 760 -29.33 2.50 7.40
C GLU A 760 -30.52 1.60 7.79
N PRO A 761 -30.67 0.40 7.20
CA PRO A 761 -31.55 -0.60 7.76
C PRO A 761 -30.95 -1.07 9.09
N VAL A 762 -31.74 -0.95 10.17
CA VAL A 762 -31.43 -1.49 11.49
C VAL A 762 -31.05 -2.98 11.32
N PRO A 763 -29.93 -3.46 11.90
CA PRO A 763 -29.56 -4.86 11.80
C PRO A 763 -30.71 -5.74 12.31
N PHE A 764 -31.27 -6.57 11.43
CA PHE A 764 -32.22 -7.60 11.81
C PHE A 764 -31.45 -8.66 12.61
N TYR A 765 -31.31 -8.45 13.91
CA TYR A 765 -31.01 -9.54 14.83
C TYR A 765 -32.20 -10.50 14.81
N GLN A 766 -32.06 -11.67 14.17
CA GLN A 766 -32.88 -12.82 14.52
C GLN A 766 -32.44 -13.31 15.90
N GLY A 767 -32.83 -12.55 16.93
CA GLY A 767 -32.85 -12.99 18.31
C GLY A 767 -33.99 -13.99 18.50
N SER A 768 -33.67 -15.08 19.19
CA SER A 768 -34.61 -16.10 19.62
C SER A 768 -35.87 -15.53 20.29
N GLN A 769 -36.95 -16.29 20.13
CA GLN A 769 -38.33 -16.04 20.54
C GLN A 769 -38.51 -15.30 21.88
N ASN A 770 -39.34 -14.26 21.86
CA ASN A 770 -40.38 -14.01 22.88
C ASN A 770 -41.42 -13.01 22.35
N PRO A 771 -42.72 -13.38 22.22
CA PRO A 771 -43.74 -12.46 21.74
C PRO A 771 -44.17 -11.51 22.86
N ILE A 772 -43.82 -10.23 22.75
CA ILE A 772 -44.45 -9.16 23.54
C ILE A 772 -45.71 -8.72 22.80
N LEU A 773 -46.87 -9.14 23.33
CA LEU A 773 -48.19 -8.65 22.96
C LEU A 773 -48.33 -7.16 23.30
N PHE A 774 -48.42 -6.30 22.29
CA PHE A 774 -48.96 -4.94 22.48
C PHE A 774 -50.49 -4.97 22.32
N LYS A 775 -51.18 -4.87 23.46
CA LYS A 775 -52.60 -4.51 23.54
C LYS A 775 -52.75 -2.99 23.39
N GLY A 776 -53.37 -2.57 22.28
CA GLY A 776 -54.40 -1.52 22.18
C GLY A 776 -54.09 -0.06 22.57
N GLY A 777 -54.58 0.86 21.74
CA GLY A 777 -55.16 2.11 22.25
C GLY A 777 -54.96 3.37 21.41
N ARG A 778 -55.87 3.57 20.45
CA ARG A 778 -56.26 4.79 19.71
C ARG A 778 -55.24 5.45 18.76
#